data_AF-A0A2B8AY90-F1
#
_entry.id   AF-A0A2B8AY90-F1
#
_cell.length_a   1.000
_cell.length_b   1.000
_cell.length_c   1.000
_cell.angle_alpha   90.00
_cell.angle_beta   90.00
_cell.angle_gamma   90.00
#
_symmetry.space_group_name_H-M   'P 1'
#
loop_
_entity.id
_entity.type
_entity.pdbx_description
1 polymer ?
#
loop_
_entity_poly.entity_id
_entity_poly.type
_entity_poly.pdbx_seq_one_letter_code
_entity_poly.pdbx_strand_id
1 'polypeptide(L)'
;MLLASAVGLAVLYGLAGLSSRVFVRVGSVAWPTPERWTAGTLGFLLTGGAATMLPLYAMFKPFAPGEPLLAWACAALLLCGPGAVVLVVLASVREPGRDWRHWVALLLSLAAAVVAGLVLLIAPPAPEQGLLVVYAALTWIGVVLTAATLGQNLRLQVEVQQPDGTVSAGSTDYLLARMKTLGMESPKALNRATSAIATTPISKITNEDLSALPAGKVAGAVSRLLFALRADLTWRARVTFVDDERVAMTLSRNGRHAESSVFSRPDLGLPGIAPGPDDAARSTARDRARAQMLTGAAAFILLRLGEAHVDLRADLCGARRWQSVALQVIATSKSLVEETEQGGERVRLLSRAMDLDPDYVLARFEYMWAANERADRRETDYAKFAEALDRQYVQSGLAGKGDAEEGWAPLRIRVMYSSTVHWLNGYLRTGERDHRALLEAARSAAELNRLCRLPWKRPQLAQQAEYTRPFAENLLHCVEVLSGVTPQTGAGWLHPHQRPGQPPAAPRLTYDHACLDCFLAELPGQDRAMRLGQAVEDLEFAVATDRDRTGAAADPCFSPLHSGDRFRRLVAGLTPDRFLDLPVFAGHKSLLARAGITSASDLAHRTENAERQQELAEHLRVSRAFVQRLRDVALLAQLHPDLAEPHMLHLLIAEDIASPEALRDRAGRDPAELVRRLRDRADENGLDRPAALGWPRRGRWLRTARRPAASPSGLRRRRVS
;
A
#
# COMPACT_ATOMS: atom_id res chain seq x y z
N MET A 1 16.82 -47.89 -27.33
CA MET A 1 16.10 -46.80 -28.03
C MET A 1 15.64 -45.71 -27.08
N LEU A 2 14.75 -45.98 -26.11
CA LEU A 2 14.22 -44.96 -25.18
C LEU A 2 15.31 -44.15 -24.47
N LEU A 3 16.37 -44.82 -23.97
CA LEU A 3 17.51 -44.13 -23.34
C LEU A 3 18.23 -43.17 -24.30
N ALA A 4 18.52 -43.60 -25.53
CA ALA A 4 19.19 -42.78 -26.52
C ALA A 4 18.34 -41.57 -26.94
N SER A 5 17.03 -41.77 -27.10
CA SER A 5 16.10 -40.68 -27.38
C SER A 5 15.97 -39.71 -26.20
N ALA A 6 15.96 -40.22 -24.96
CA ALA A 6 15.95 -39.37 -23.77
C ALA A 6 17.24 -38.53 -23.65
N VAL A 7 18.40 -39.13 -23.93
CA VAL A 7 19.68 -38.42 -23.96
C VAL A 7 19.70 -37.37 -25.10
N GLY A 8 19.28 -37.74 -26.31
CA GLY A 8 19.20 -36.82 -27.44
C GLY A 8 18.28 -35.62 -27.17
N LEU A 9 17.11 -35.88 -26.57
CA LEU A 9 16.18 -34.82 -26.17
C LEU A 9 16.80 -33.91 -25.10
N ALA A 10 17.47 -34.47 -24.09
CA ALA A 10 18.13 -33.69 -23.05
C ALA A 10 19.24 -32.79 -23.64
N VAL A 11 20.02 -33.29 -24.61
CA VAL A 11 21.05 -32.51 -25.32
C VAL A 11 20.42 -31.38 -26.14
N LEU A 12 19.41 -31.68 -26.97
CA LEU A 12 18.75 -30.67 -27.80
C LEU A 12 18.05 -29.60 -26.95
N TYR A 13 17.42 -30.00 -25.85
CA TYR A 13 16.79 -29.07 -24.91
C TYR A 13 17.83 -28.22 -24.17
N GLY A 14 18.98 -28.79 -23.78
CA GLY A 14 20.11 -28.04 -23.23
C GLY A 14 20.70 -27.04 -24.22
N LEU A 15 20.83 -27.42 -25.49
CA LEU A 15 21.24 -26.53 -26.58
C LEU A 15 20.22 -25.40 -26.81
N ALA A 16 18.92 -25.70 -26.80
CA ALA A 16 17.88 -24.69 -26.86
C ALA A 16 18.00 -23.70 -25.69
N GLY A 17 18.27 -24.22 -24.49
CA GLY A 17 18.46 -23.39 -23.31
C GLY A 17 19.67 -22.47 -23.37
N LEU A 18 20.81 -22.94 -23.88
CA LEU A 18 22.00 -22.11 -24.13
C LEU A 18 21.77 -21.12 -25.27
N SER A 19 21.04 -21.53 -26.30
CA SER A 19 20.73 -20.70 -27.46
C SER A 19 19.74 -19.59 -27.14
N SER A 20 18.87 -19.77 -26.14
CA SER A 20 17.96 -18.73 -25.66
C SER A 20 18.71 -17.46 -25.25
N ARG A 21 19.93 -17.63 -24.73
CA ARG A 21 20.82 -16.51 -24.39
C ARG A 21 21.13 -15.69 -25.63
N VAL A 22 21.38 -16.31 -26.77
CA VAL A 22 21.74 -15.64 -28.02
C VAL A 22 20.52 -14.96 -28.64
N PHE A 23 19.41 -15.69 -28.74
CA PHE A 23 18.22 -15.26 -29.47
C PHE A 23 17.34 -14.26 -28.70
N VAL A 24 17.30 -14.35 -27.37
CA VAL A 24 16.46 -13.47 -26.56
C VAL A 24 17.31 -12.37 -25.92
N ARG A 25 16.99 -11.12 -26.23
CA ARG A 25 17.64 -9.95 -25.65
C ARG A 25 17.04 -9.68 -24.27
N VAL A 26 17.80 -8.99 -23.42
CA VAL A 26 17.35 -8.63 -22.07
C VAL A 26 16.01 -7.88 -22.10
N GLY A 27 15.85 -6.93 -23.04
CA GLY A 27 14.63 -6.15 -23.22
C GLY A 27 13.51 -6.81 -24.03
N SER A 28 13.56 -8.12 -24.31
CA SER A 28 12.51 -8.77 -25.09
C SER A 28 11.18 -8.88 -24.32
N VAL A 29 10.04 -8.58 -24.95
CA VAL A 29 8.73 -8.67 -24.27
C VAL A 29 8.31 -10.12 -24.14
N ALA A 30 7.81 -10.51 -22.96
CA ALA A 30 7.28 -11.86 -22.76
C ALA A 30 6.09 -12.13 -23.68
N TRP A 31 6.04 -13.34 -24.22
CA TRP A 31 4.94 -13.73 -25.09
C TRP A 31 3.69 -14.04 -24.27
N PRO A 32 2.48 -13.68 -24.76
CA PRO A 32 1.24 -14.16 -24.22
C PRO A 32 1.23 -15.69 -24.18
N THR A 33 0.54 -16.22 -23.18
CA THR A 33 0.35 -17.65 -22.97
C THR A 33 0.00 -18.43 -24.25
N PRO A 34 -0.97 -18.03 -25.09
CA PRO A 34 -1.33 -18.81 -26.29
C PRO A 34 -0.21 -18.86 -27.34
N GLU A 35 0.46 -17.74 -27.59
CA GLU A 35 1.58 -17.67 -28.55
C GLU A 35 2.77 -18.50 -28.05
N ARG A 36 3.05 -18.42 -26.75
CA ARG A 36 4.10 -19.23 -26.10
C ARG A 36 3.79 -20.71 -26.16
N TRP A 37 2.54 -21.12 -25.89
CA TRP A 37 2.13 -22.51 -25.95
C TRP A 37 2.21 -23.08 -27.36
N THR A 38 1.70 -22.35 -28.36
CA THR A 38 1.74 -22.81 -29.76
C THR A 38 3.18 -22.98 -30.27
N ALA A 39 4.02 -21.97 -30.10
CA ALA A 39 5.43 -22.06 -30.48
C ALA A 39 6.21 -23.09 -29.63
N GLY A 40 5.87 -23.22 -28.35
CA GLY A 40 6.50 -24.16 -27.40
C GLY A 40 6.19 -25.60 -27.75
N THR A 41 4.92 -25.92 -28.02
CA THR A 41 4.49 -27.25 -28.46
C THR A 41 5.10 -27.60 -29.80
N LEU A 42 5.10 -26.68 -30.77
CA LEU A 42 5.73 -26.93 -32.07
C LEU A 42 7.23 -27.18 -31.95
N GLY A 43 7.95 -26.35 -31.19
CA GLY A 43 9.37 -26.52 -30.91
C GLY A 43 9.69 -27.84 -30.20
N PHE A 44 8.88 -28.19 -29.20
CA PHE A 44 9.01 -29.45 -28.46
C PHE A 44 8.74 -30.68 -29.35
N LEU A 45 7.72 -30.64 -30.20
CA LEU A 45 7.42 -31.72 -31.14
C LEU A 45 8.55 -31.91 -32.17
N LEU A 46 9.11 -30.82 -32.68
CA LEU A 46 10.23 -30.87 -33.63
C LEU A 46 11.51 -31.43 -32.99
N THR A 47 11.85 -30.97 -31.78
CA THR A 47 13.03 -31.47 -31.04
C THR A 47 12.84 -32.91 -30.55
N GLY A 48 11.63 -33.28 -30.12
CA GLY A 48 11.27 -34.65 -29.75
C GLY A 48 11.31 -35.61 -30.93
N GLY A 49 10.74 -35.20 -32.07
CA GLY A 49 10.80 -35.94 -33.32
C GLY A 49 12.25 -36.11 -33.80
N ALA A 50 13.09 -35.08 -33.64
CA ALA A 50 14.51 -35.21 -33.89
C ALA A 50 15.15 -36.28 -32.98
N ALA A 51 15.02 -36.12 -31.67
CA ALA A 51 15.64 -37.03 -30.70
C ALA A 51 15.24 -38.51 -30.88
N THR A 52 14.02 -38.80 -31.38
CA THR A 52 13.57 -40.17 -31.66
C THR A 52 14.05 -40.69 -33.01
N MET A 53 14.05 -39.86 -34.04
CA MET A 53 14.43 -40.26 -35.40
C MET A 53 15.94 -40.52 -35.55
N LEU A 54 16.81 -39.80 -34.84
CA LEU A 54 18.26 -40.01 -34.92
C LEU A 54 18.68 -41.48 -34.62
N PRO A 55 18.28 -42.08 -33.49
CA PRO A 55 18.59 -43.49 -33.22
C PRO A 55 17.82 -44.47 -34.11
N LEU A 56 16.58 -44.15 -34.52
CA LEU A 56 15.81 -44.99 -35.44
C LEU A 56 16.48 -45.08 -36.81
N TYR A 57 16.95 -43.95 -37.33
CA TYR A 57 17.63 -43.88 -38.62
C TYR A 57 18.94 -44.67 -38.60
N ALA A 58 19.74 -44.52 -37.53
CA ALA A 58 20.98 -45.27 -37.37
C ALA A 58 20.77 -46.80 -37.26
N MET A 59 19.66 -47.22 -36.65
CA MET A 59 19.40 -48.63 -36.34
C MET A 59 18.68 -49.37 -37.48
N PHE A 60 17.70 -48.74 -38.12
CA PHE A 60 16.82 -49.42 -39.09
C PHE A 60 17.05 -49.02 -40.53
N LYS A 61 17.74 -47.90 -40.80
CA LYS A 61 17.80 -47.26 -42.13
C LYS A 61 16.44 -47.35 -42.86
N PRO A 62 15.34 -46.94 -42.21
CA PRO A 62 13.99 -47.30 -42.65
C PRO A 62 13.59 -46.64 -43.99
N PHE A 63 14.42 -45.75 -44.51
CA PHE A 63 14.19 -45.02 -45.75
C PHE A 63 15.23 -45.43 -46.79
N ALA A 64 14.91 -46.43 -47.60
CA ALA A 64 15.70 -46.76 -48.77
C ALA A 64 15.54 -45.63 -49.83
N PRO A 65 16.61 -45.25 -50.54
CA PRO A 65 16.54 -44.20 -51.57
C PRO A 65 15.66 -44.67 -52.73
N GLY A 66 14.40 -44.21 -52.77
CA GLY A 66 13.47 -44.59 -53.83
C GLY A 66 12.02 -44.12 -53.66
N GLU A 67 11.57 -43.77 -52.45
CA GLU A 67 10.18 -43.34 -52.23
C GLU A 67 10.01 -41.81 -52.25
N PRO A 68 9.46 -41.22 -53.33
CA PRO A 68 9.29 -39.77 -53.46
C PRO A 68 8.32 -39.18 -52.43
N LEU A 69 7.33 -39.96 -51.96
CA LEU A 69 6.30 -39.51 -51.03
C LEU A 69 6.88 -38.96 -49.71
N LEU A 70 7.94 -39.58 -49.19
CA LEU A 70 8.58 -39.14 -47.96
C LEU A 70 9.30 -37.79 -48.13
N ALA A 71 9.99 -37.60 -49.26
CA ALA A 71 10.65 -36.34 -49.59
C ALA A 71 9.63 -35.18 -49.73
N TRP A 72 8.49 -35.44 -50.36
CA TRP A 72 7.39 -34.48 -50.46
C TRP A 72 6.76 -34.15 -49.11
N ALA A 73 6.54 -35.14 -48.24
CA ALA A 73 6.04 -34.92 -46.88
C ALA A 73 7.01 -34.09 -46.02
N CYS A 74 8.31 -34.39 -46.12
CA CYS A 74 9.38 -33.64 -45.45
C CYS A 74 9.49 -32.19 -45.96
N ALA A 75 9.40 -31.98 -47.28
CA ALA A 75 9.38 -30.65 -47.88
C ALA A 75 8.13 -29.85 -47.49
N ALA A 76 6.96 -30.50 -47.45
CA ALA A 76 5.72 -29.88 -46.99
C ALA A 76 5.81 -29.46 -45.51
N LEU A 77 6.39 -30.28 -44.63
CA LEU A 77 6.64 -29.93 -43.23
C LEU A 77 7.58 -28.72 -43.09
N LEU A 78 8.64 -28.65 -43.91
CA LEU A 78 9.58 -27.53 -43.96
C LEU A 78 8.95 -26.22 -44.43
N LEU A 79 7.94 -26.27 -45.31
CA LEU A 79 7.22 -25.09 -45.79
C LEU A 79 6.08 -24.67 -44.84
N CYS A 80 5.28 -25.63 -44.38
CA CYS A 80 4.10 -25.38 -43.56
C CYS A 80 4.44 -24.97 -42.12
N GLY A 81 5.48 -25.55 -41.51
CA GLY A 81 5.87 -25.24 -40.13
C GLY A 81 6.24 -23.77 -39.90
N PRO A 82 7.22 -23.22 -40.66
CA PRO A 82 7.56 -21.81 -40.61
C PRO A 82 6.41 -20.90 -41.06
N GLY A 83 5.64 -21.32 -42.06
CA GLY A 83 4.45 -20.59 -42.52
C GLY A 83 3.41 -20.41 -41.40
N ALA A 84 3.16 -21.45 -40.59
CA ALA A 84 2.29 -21.36 -39.43
C ALA A 84 2.83 -20.40 -38.36
N VAL A 85 4.14 -20.41 -38.09
CA VAL A 85 4.75 -19.45 -37.15
C VAL A 85 4.65 -18.02 -37.66
N VAL A 86 4.91 -17.78 -38.95
CA VAL A 86 4.76 -16.45 -39.58
C VAL A 86 3.30 -15.99 -39.51
N LEU A 87 2.33 -16.86 -39.76
CA LEU A 87 0.90 -16.55 -39.61
C LEU A 87 0.52 -16.19 -38.18
N VAL A 88 1.02 -16.92 -37.18
CA VAL A 88 0.81 -16.59 -35.75
C VAL A 88 1.40 -15.22 -35.42
N VAL A 89 2.60 -14.90 -35.91
CA VAL A 89 3.24 -13.59 -35.71
C VAL A 89 2.47 -12.48 -36.43
N LEU A 90 2.01 -12.70 -37.65
CA LEU A 90 1.19 -11.72 -38.38
C LEU A 90 -0.17 -11.48 -37.69
N ALA A 91 -0.76 -12.53 -37.11
CA ALA A 91 -1.99 -12.42 -36.34
C ALA A 91 -1.78 -11.63 -35.03
N SER A 92 -0.64 -11.80 -34.35
CA SER A 92 -0.32 -11.08 -33.11
C SER A 92 0.12 -9.62 -33.33
N VAL A 93 0.69 -9.30 -34.49
CA VAL A 93 1.07 -7.92 -34.87
C VAL A 93 -0.15 -7.05 -35.21
N ARG A 94 -1.33 -7.64 -35.48
CA ARG A 94 -2.57 -6.88 -35.69
C ARG A 94 -3.09 -6.18 -34.43
N GLU A 95 -2.59 -6.51 -33.24
CA GLU A 95 -2.98 -5.81 -32.01
C GLU A 95 -2.30 -4.43 -31.93
N PRO A 96 -3.08 -3.32 -31.90
CA PRO A 96 -2.51 -1.98 -31.81
C PRO A 96 -1.73 -1.82 -30.50
N GLY A 97 -0.46 -1.43 -30.61
CA GLY A 97 0.46 -1.20 -29.47
C GLY A 97 1.57 -2.24 -29.30
N ARG A 98 1.60 -3.30 -30.12
CA ARG A 98 2.63 -4.34 -30.03
C ARG A 98 3.83 -4.04 -30.95
N ASP A 99 5.00 -3.85 -30.36
CA ASP A 99 6.20 -3.45 -31.08
C ASP A 99 6.85 -4.64 -31.82
N TRP A 100 6.51 -4.80 -33.11
CA TRP A 100 6.97 -5.88 -34.00
C TRP A 100 8.50 -6.08 -34.04
N ARG A 101 9.25 -5.03 -33.69
CA ARG A 101 10.73 -5.03 -33.61
C ARG A 101 11.28 -6.16 -32.73
N HIS A 102 10.50 -6.62 -31.76
CA HIS A 102 10.89 -7.68 -30.82
C HIS A 102 10.85 -9.09 -31.42
N TRP A 103 10.12 -9.26 -32.53
CA TRP A 103 10.01 -10.52 -33.27
C TRP A 103 11.03 -10.66 -34.39
N VAL A 104 11.64 -9.55 -34.84
CA VAL A 104 12.51 -9.51 -36.02
C VAL A 104 13.68 -10.49 -35.93
N ALA A 105 14.36 -10.55 -34.78
CA ALA A 105 15.50 -11.46 -34.62
C ALA A 105 15.09 -12.94 -34.73
N LEU A 106 13.92 -13.31 -34.19
CA LEU A 106 13.38 -14.66 -34.30
C LEU A 106 12.98 -14.95 -35.76
N LEU A 107 12.22 -14.04 -36.37
CA LEU A 107 11.77 -14.18 -37.75
C LEU A 107 12.95 -14.30 -38.74
N LEU A 108 13.98 -13.48 -38.58
CA LEU A 108 15.20 -13.56 -39.39
C LEU A 108 15.94 -14.89 -39.19
N SER A 109 16.02 -15.39 -37.94
CA SER A 109 16.67 -16.68 -37.65
C SER A 109 15.90 -17.85 -38.24
N LEU A 110 14.57 -17.83 -38.16
CA LEU A 110 13.70 -18.82 -38.79
C LEU A 110 13.79 -18.75 -40.31
N ALA A 111 13.73 -17.54 -40.89
CA ALA A 111 13.88 -17.35 -42.33
C ALA A 111 15.24 -17.85 -42.84
N ALA A 112 16.33 -17.53 -42.15
CA ALA A 112 17.66 -18.02 -42.50
C ALA A 112 17.75 -19.55 -42.46
N ALA A 113 17.14 -20.20 -41.45
CA ALA A 113 17.09 -21.65 -41.35
C ALA A 113 16.32 -22.30 -42.51
N VAL A 114 15.18 -21.71 -42.89
CA VAL A 114 14.35 -22.18 -44.01
C VAL A 114 15.08 -22.01 -45.33
N VAL A 115 15.69 -20.84 -45.57
CA VAL A 115 16.47 -20.56 -46.78
C VAL A 115 17.67 -21.50 -46.88
N ALA A 116 18.43 -21.70 -45.79
CA ALA A 116 19.55 -22.65 -45.78
C ALA A 116 19.10 -24.08 -46.09
N GLY A 117 17.98 -24.53 -45.49
CA GLY A 117 17.39 -25.83 -45.79
C GLY A 117 16.97 -25.99 -47.25
N LEU A 118 16.32 -24.97 -47.83
CA LEU A 118 15.91 -24.94 -49.23
C LEU A 118 17.11 -24.93 -50.19
N VAL A 119 18.13 -24.11 -49.92
CA VAL A 119 19.34 -24.05 -50.75
C VAL A 119 20.08 -25.38 -50.75
N LEU A 120 20.21 -26.03 -49.59
CA LEU A 120 20.84 -27.35 -49.46
C LEU A 120 20.01 -28.47 -50.12
N LEU A 121 18.68 -28.31 -50.22
CA LEU A 121 17.79 -29.21 -50.97
C LEU A 121 17.91 -29.04 -52.49
N ILE A 122 18.21 -27.83 -52.98
CA ILE A 122 18.34 -27.51 -54.42
C ILE A 122 19.72 -27.86 -54.97
N ALA A 123 20.76 -27.88 -54.13
CA ALA A 123 22.02 -28.52 -54.48
C ALA A 123 21.76 -29.99 -54.90
N PRO A 124 22.67 -30.69 -55.59
CA PRO A 124 22.48 -32.09 -55.98
C PRO A 124 23.15 -33.06 -54.98
N PRO A 125 22.69 -33.18 -53.72
CA PRO A 125 23.19 -34.21 -52.83
C PRO A 125 22.58 -35.56 -53.24
N ALA A 126 23.25 -36.65 -52.89
CA ALA A 126 22.62 -37.96 -52.95
C ALA A 126 21.29 -37.92 -52.15
N PRO A 127 20.23 -38.66 -52.54
CA PRO A 127 18.92 -38.59 -51.87
C PRO A 127 18.99 -38.80 -50.33
N GLU A 128 19.95 -39.60 -49.87
CA GLU A 128 20.24 -39.82 -48.44
C GLU A 128 20.70 -38.55 -47.70
N GLN A 129 21.50 -37.71 -48.37
CA GLN A 129 22.01 -36.45 -47.83
C GLN A 129 20.92 -35.38 -47.79
N GLY A 130 19.97 -35.38 -48.74
CA GLY A 130 18.82 -34.46 -48.73
C GLY A 130 17.93 -34.64 -47.49
N LEU A 131 17.69 -35.89 -47.09
CA LEU A 131 16.90 -36.18 -45.89
C LEU A 131 17.60 -35.75 -44.59
N LEU A 132 18.93 -35.93 -44.51
CA LEU A 132 19.73 -35.44 -43.39
C LEU A 132 19.72 -33.91 -43.27
N VAL A 133 19.76 -33.20 -44.40
CA VAL A 133 19.65 -31.74 -44.45
C VAL A 133 18.30 -31.27 -43.92
N VAL A 134 17.20 -31.87 -44.40
CA VAL A 134 15.84 -31.52 -43.94
C VAL A 134 15.71 -31.76 -42.44
N TYR A 135 16.19 -32.90 -41.99
CA TYR A 135 16.20 -33.27 -40.60
C TYR A 135 17.00 -32.28 -39.73
N ALA A 136 18.19 -31.87 -40.18
CA ALA A 136 19.01 -30.88 -39.49
C ALA A 136 18.32 -29.51 -39.44
N ALA A 137 17.70 -29.07 -40.53
CA ALA A 137 16.96 -27.82 -40.59
C ALA A 137 15.75 -27.82 -39.66
N LEU A 138 14.95 -28.89 -39.64
CA LEU A 138 13.81 -29.04 -38.72
C LEU A 138 14.25 -29.10 -37.26
N THR A 139 15.37 -29.79 -36.98
CA THR A 139 15.97 -29.84 -35.64
C THR A 139 16.39 -28.43 -35.19
N TRP A 140 17.04 -27.67 -36.07
CA TRP A 140 17.43 -26.29 -35.79
C TRP A 140 16.22 -25.39 -35.54
N ILE A 141 15.18 -25.46 -36.39
CA ILE A 141 13.92 -24.72 -36.18
C ILE A 141 13.30 -25.09 -34.84
N GLY A 142 13.25 -26.39 -34.50
CA GLY A 142 12.77 -26.88 -33.22
C GLY A 142 13.55 -26.30 -32.03
N VAL A 143 14.88 -26.29 -32.12
CA VAL A 143 15.78 -25.73 -31.10
C VAL A 143 15.57 -24.22 -30.98
N VAL A 144 15.44 -23.47 -32.08
CA VAL A 144 15.21 -22.02 -32.08
C VAL A 144 13.85 -21.67 -31.49
N LEU A 145 12.78 -22.37 -31.88
CA LEU A 145 11.44 -22.16 -31.32
C LEU A 145 11.42 -22.47 -29.83
N THR A 146 12.02 -23.59 -29.41
CA THR A 146 12.13 -23.97 -27.99
C THR A 146 12.99 -22.96 -27.22
N ALA A 147 14.09 -22.47 -27.81
CA ALA A 147 14.94 -21.44 -27.20
C ALA A 147 14.19 -20.12 -27.01
N ALA A 148 13.41 -19.72 -28.01
CA ALA A 148 12.60 -18.50 -27.95
C ALA A 148 11.49 -18.63 -26.92
N THR A 149 10.77 -19.75 -26.88
CA THR A 149 9.67 -19.95 -25.92
C THR A 149 10.16 -19.99 -24.48
N LEU A 150 11.31 -20.63 -24.24
CA LEU A 150 11.96 -20.63 -22.93
C LEU A 150 12.45 -19.23 -22.56
N GLY A 151 13.17 -18.54 -23.44
CA GLY A 151 13.73 -17.23 -23.13
C GLY A 151 12.71 -16.07 -23.02
N GLN A 152 11.53 -16.22 -23.64
CA GLN A 152 10.43 -15.25 -23.63
C GLN A 152 9.40 -15.50 -22.52
N ASN A 153 9.67 -16.46 -21.63
CA ASN A 153 8.89 -16.63 -20.42
C ASN A 153 9.07 -15.43 -19.46
N LEU A 154 8.12 -15.21 -18.55
CA LEU A 154 8.21 -14.26 -17.44
C LEU A 154 8.30 -15.03 -16.13
N ARG A 155 9.38 -15.80 -15.98
CA ARG A 155 9.71 -16.48 -14.73
C ARG A 155 10.84 -15.77 -14.05
N LEU A 156 10.63 -15.42 -12.79
CA LEU A 156 11.59 -14.72 -11.98
C LEU A 156 12.04 -15.61 -10.83
N GLN A 157 13.34 -15.87 -10.79
CA GLN A 157 14.00 -16.44 -9.64
C GLN A 157 14.58 -15.33 -8.78
N VAL A 158 14.29 -15.39 -7.47
CA VAL A 158 14.80 -14.43 -6.50
C VAL A 158 15.66 -15.17 -5.49
N GLU A 159 16.84 -14.63 -5.19
CA GLU A 159 17.79 -15.18 -4.22
C GLU A 159 18.30 -14.05 -3.34
N VAL A 160 18.05 -14.13 -2.03
CA VAL A 160 18.65 -13.19 -1.05
C VAL A 160 19.80 -13.87 -0.33
N GLN A 161 20.98 -13.27 -0.42
CA GLN A 161 22.21 -13.70 0.25
C GLN A 161 22.53 -12.80 1.44
N GLN A 162 22.92 -13.41 2.54
CA GLN A 162 23.44 -12.72 3.72
C GLN A 162 24.91 -12.31 3.50
N PRO A 163 25.50 -11.46 4.37
CA PRO A 163 26.89 -11.05 4.25
C PRO A 163 27.90 -12.21 4.27
N ASP A 164 27.52 -13.34 4.88
CA ASP A 164 28.30 -14.58 4.91
C ASP A 164 28.22 -15.42 3.61
N GLY A 165 27.49 -14.94 2.60
CA GLY A 165 27.25 -15.61 1.33
C GLY A 165 26.22 -16.74 1.37
N THR A 166 25.59 -16.98 2.52
CA THR A 166 24.51 -17.98 2.65
C THR A 166 23.18 -17.43 2.14
N VAL A 167 22.33 -18.30 1.58
CA VAL A 167 21.00 -17.91 1.10
C VAL A 167 20.03 -17.88 2.27
N SER A 168 19.36 -16.75 2.48
CA SER A 168 18.32 -16.59 3.51
C SER A 168 16.94 -16.85 2.92
N ALA A 169 16.34 -17.98 3.31
CA ALA A 169 14.97 -18.33 2.89
C ALA A 169 13.97 -17.25 3.34
N GLY A 170 13.97 -16.86 4.61
CA GLY A 170 13.04 -15.85 5.14
C GLY A 170 13.16 -14.47 4.47
N SER A 171 14.38 -14.02 4.15
CA SER A 171 14.56 -12.77 3.40
C SER A 171 14.11 -12.88 1.95
N THR A 172 14.29 -14.05 1.33
CA THR A 172 13.80 -14.33 -0.03
C THR A 172 12.28 -14.35 -0.07
N ASP A 173 11.63 -15.00 0.91
CA ASP A 173 10.17 -15.03 1.04
C ASP A 173 9.61 -13.63 1.29
N TYR A 174 10.26 -12.84 2.16
CA TYR A 174 9.89 -11.45 2.38
C TYR A 174 9.99 -10.63 1.09
N LEU A 175 11.09 -10.76 0.34
CA LEU A 175 11.29 -10.05 -0.92
C LEU A 175 10.22 -10.43 -1.96
N LEU A 176 9.92 -11.72 -2.10
CA LEU A 176 8.87 -12.22 -2.98
C LEU A 176 7.49 -11.69 -2.58
N ALA A 177 7.16 -11.73 -1.28
CA ALA A 177 5.92 -11.16 -0.76
C ALA A 177 5.84 -9.65 -1.02
N ARG A 178 6.96 -8.93 -0.88
CA ARG A 178 7.00 -7.48 -1.14
C ARG A 178 6.84 -7.18 -2.62
N MET A 179 7.49 -7.94 -3.51
CA MET A 179 7.29 -7.83 -4.96
C MET A 179 5.83 -8.10 -5.35
N LYS A 180 5.17 -9.08 -4.72
CA LYS A 180 3.76 -9.34 -4.95
C LYS A 180 2.86 -8.17 -4.51
N THR A 181 3.22 -7.43 -3.48
CA THR A 181 2.40 -6.34 -2.89
C THR A 181 2.69 -4.95 -3.48
N LEU A 182 3.93 -4.67 -3.90
CA LEU A 182 4.40 -3.38 -4.39
C LEU A 182 3.69 -2.86 -5.65
N GLY A 183 3.17 -3.76 -6.49
CA GLY A 183 2.40 -3.37 -7.68
C GLY A 183 0.95 -2.97 -7.38
N MET A 184 0.47 -3.15 -6.14
CA MET A 184 -0.95 -3.07 -5.79
C MET A 184 -1.13 -2.79 -4.30
N GLU A 185 -0.45 -1.81 -3.70
CA GLU A 185 -0.85 -1.40 -2.34
C GLU A 185 -2.27 -0.80 -2.41
N SER A 186 -3.24 -1.71 -2.22
CA SER A 186 -4.67 -1.49 -2.05
C SER A 186 -4.88 -0.61 -0.79
N PRO A 187 -5.94 0.21 -0.77
CA PRO A 187 -5.94 1.50 -0.09
C PRO A 187 -5.82 1.34 1.42
N LYS A 188 -4.89 2.05 2.09
CA LYS A 188 -4.88 2.10 3.57
C LYS A 188 -6.15 2.69 4.19
N ALA A 189 -6.85 3.55 3.45
CA ALA A 189 -8.15 4.10 3.82
C ALA A 189 -9.29 3.08 3.74
N LEU A 190 -9.17 2.05 2.89
CA LEU A 190 -10.09 0.90 2.82
C LEU A 190 -9.57 -0.31 3.64
N ASN A 191 -8.25 -0.44 3.87
CA ASN A 191 -7.57 -1.52 4.62
C ASN A 191 -7.80 -1.49 6.12
N ARG A 192 -8.35 -0.41 6.70
CA ARG A 192 -8.78 -0.48 8.12
C ARG A 192 -9.93 -1.45 8.33
N ALA A 193 -10.62 -1.83 7.25
CA ALA A 193 -11.64 -2.88 7.24
C ALA A 193 -11.33 -4.06 6.29
N THR A 194 -10.28 -3.97 5.45
CA THR A 194 -9.92 -4.99 4.43
C THR A 194 -8.57 -5.68 4.68
N SER A 195 -8.30 -6.08 5.92
CA SER A 195 -7.08 -6.82 6.30
C SER A 195 -6.90 -8.18 5.61
N ALA A 196 -7.77 -8.61 4.67
CA ALA A 196 -7.77 -9.98 4.18
C ALA A 196 -7.61 -10.19 2.67
N ILE A 197 -7.93 -9.25 1.77
CA ILE A 197 -7.92 -9.59 0.33
C ILE A 197 -7.48 -8.41 -0.55
N ALA A 198 -6.17 -8.24 -0.64
CA ALA A 198 -5.52 -7.61 -1.78
C ALA A 198 -4.64 -8.67 -2.44
N THR A 199 -5.25 -9.64 -3.12
CA THR A 199 -4.50 -10.51 -4.04
C THR A 199 -4.24 -9.70 -5.31
N THR A 200 -3.02 -9.78 -5.85
CA THR A 200 -2.50 -8.83 -6.84
C THR A 200 -2.45 -9.45 -8.24
N PRO A 201 -2.41 -8.69 -9.35
CA PRO A 201 -2.15 -9.20 -10.71
C PRO A 201 -0.74 -9.77 -10.90
N ILE A 202 0.19 -9.56 -9.94
CA ILE A 202 1.46 -10.29 -9.85
C ILE A 202 1.24 -11.73 -9.35
N SER A 203 0.04 -12.09 -8.85
CA SER A 203 -0.35 -13.49 -8.64
C SER A 203 -0.51 -14.30 -9.94
N LYS A 204 -0.40 -13.67 -11.13
CA LYS A 204 -0.17 -14.39 -12.39
C LYS A 204 1.25 -14.91 -12.53
N ILE A 205 2.22 -14.39 -11.77
CA ILE A 205 3.42 -15.15 -11.47
C ILE A 205 2.97 -16.15 -10.40
N THR A 206 2.36 -17.26 -10.85
CA THR A 206 1.90 -18.33 -9.97
C THR A 206 3.06 -18.76 -9.06
N ASN A 207 2.81 -19.45 -7.95
CA ASN A 207 3.91 -20.06 -7.17
C ASN A 207 4.80 -20.99 -8.03
N GLU A 208 4.35 -21.34 -9.24
CA GLU A 208 5.13 -22.08 -10.25
C GLU A 208 6.12 -21.19 -11.04
N ASP A 209 5.86 -19.88 -11.15
CA ASP A 209 6.67 -18.92 -11.90
C ASP A 209 7.64 -18.10 -11.00
N LEU A 210 7.43 -18.11 -9.67
CA LEU A 210 8.35 -17.64 -8.64
C LEU A 210 8.95 -18.83 -7.90
N SER A 211 10.18 -19.20 -8.24
CA SER A 211 10.88 -20.29 -7.55
C SER A 211 11.92 -19.73 -6.57
N ALA A 212 11.75 -20.03 -5.29
CA ALA A 212 12.80 -19.88 -4.29
C ALA A 212 13.72 -21.12 -4.31
N LEU A 213 15.03 -20.91 -4.18
CA LEU A 213 15.98 -22.01 -4.09
C LEU A 213 15.85 -22.72 -2.73
N PRO A 214 15.84 -24.06 -2.68
CA PRO A 214 15.92 -24.79 -1.42
C PRO A 214 17.21 -24.42 -0.69
N ALA A 215 17.10 -24.11 0.60
CA ALA A 215 18.24 -23.75 1.44
C ALA A 215 19.17 -24.97 1.66
N GLY A 216 20.48 -24.78 1.45
CA GLY A 216 21.51 -25.81 1.72
C GLY A 216 22.67 -25.81 0.71
N LYS A 217 23.90 -26.07 1.18
CA LYS A 217 25.12 -25.99 0.34
C LYS A 217 25.15 -27.01 -0.80
N VAL A 218 24.72 -28.25 -0.54
CA VAL A 218 24.74 -29.36 -1.52
C VAL A 218 23.56 -29.29 -2.49
N ALA A 219 22.35 -29.08 -1.96
CA ALA A 219 21.15 -28.83 -2.77
C ALA A 219 21.32 -27.58 -3.64
N GLY A 220 21.97 -26.53 -3.13
CA GLY A 220 22.32 -25.33 -3.87
C GLY A 220 23.29 -25.56 -5.03
N ALA A 221 24.30 -26.42 -4.88
CA ALA A 221 25.27 -26.72 -5.95
C ALA A 221 24.65 -27.55 -7.08
N VAL A 222 23.94 -28.64 -6.74
CA VAL A 222 23.25 -29.50 -7.72
C VAL A 222 22.16 -28.72 -8.43
N SER A 223 21.40 -27.91 -7.68
CA SER A 223 20.39 -27.05 -8.26
C SER A 223 21.00 -25.96 -9.15
N ARG A 224 22.12 -25.33 -8.80
CA ARG A 224 22.82 -24.38 -9.69
C ARG A 224 23.26 -25.02 -11.00
N LEU A 225 23.73 -26.26 -10.98
CA LEU A 225 24.10 -26.99 -12.21
C LEU A 225 22.87 -27.29 -13.07
N LEU A 226 21.81 -27.82 -12.45
CA LEU A 226 20.53 -28.07 -13.12
C LEU A 226 19.85 -26.78 -13.60
N PHE A 227 20.04 -25.66 -12.89
CA PHE A 227 19.49 -24.35 -13.23
C PHE A 227 20.32 -23.59 -14.27
N ALA A 228 21.63 -23.85 -14.35
CA ALA A 228 22.44 -23.37 -15.48
C ALA A 228 21.98 -24.00 -16.81
N LEU A 229 21.41 -25.21 -16.73
CA LEU A 229 20.86 -25.98 -17.85
C LEU A 229 19.34 -25.77 -18.06
N ARG A 230 18.57 -25.43 -17.02
CA ARG A 230 17.14 -25.09 -17.13
C ARG A 230 16.95 -23.66 -17.62
N ALA A 231 16.64 -23.51 -18.90
CA ALA A 231 16.27 -22.24 -19.51
C ALA A 231 14.83 -21.77 -19.23
N ASP A 232 14.10 -22.48 -18.38
CA ASP A 232 12.72 -22.12 -18.01
C ASP A 232 12.68 -20.92 -17.03
N LEU A 233 13.77 -20.65 -16.30
CA LEU A 233 13.89 -19.47 -15.44
C LEU A 233 14.55 -18.31 -16.22
N THR A 234 13.70 -17.45 -16.76
CA THR A 234 14.15 -16.36 -17.63
C THR A 234 14.88 -15.25 -16.90
N TRP A 235 14.36 -14.81 -15.77
CA TRP A 235 14.89 -13.71 -15.00
C TRP A 235 15.45 -14.22 -13.69
N ARG A 236 16.58 -13.67 -13.28
CA ARG A 236 17.20 -13.98 -12.00
C ARG A 236 17.64 -12.69 -11.31
N ALA A 237 17.04 -12.43 -10.17
CA ALA A 237 17.42 -11.38 -9.25
C ALA A 237 18.20 -11.99 -8.09
N ARG A 238 19.45 -11.55 -7.92
CA ARG A 238 20.23 -11.84 -6.72
C ARG A 238 20.39 -10.56 -5.94
N VAL A 239 20.10 -10.64 -4.65
CA VAL A 239 20.14 -9.54 -3.69
C VAL A 239 21.09 -9.98 -2.58
N THR A 240 22.21 -9.31 -2.42
CA THR A 240 23.24 -9.66 -1.43
C THR A 240 23.35 -8.53 -0.42
N PHE A 241 23.07 -8.80 0.85
CA PHE A 241 23.36 -7.86 1.93
C PHE A 241 24.86 -7.71 2.08
N VAL A 242 25.35 -6.47 2.02
CA VAL A 242 26.75 -6.14 2.32
C VAL A 242 26.91 -5.95 3.82
N ASP A 243 25.96 -5.24 4.43
CA ASP A 243 25.77 -5.08 5.87
C ASP A 243 24.26 -4.87 6.14
N ASP A 244 23.89 -4.50 7.36
CA ASP A 244 22.48 -4.28 7.74
C ASP A 244 21.84 -3.05 7.05
N GLU A 245 22.64 -2.16 6.46
CA GLU A 245 22.18 -0.91 5.85
C GLU A 245 22.42 -0.84 4.33
N ARG A 246 23.15 -1.80 3.76
CA ARG A 246 23.57 -1.81 2.36
C ARG A 246 23.22 -3.12 1.68
N VAL A 247 22.68 -2.99 0.46
CA VAL A 247 22.33 -4.13 -0.37
C VAL A 247 22.89 -3.95 -1.78
N ALA A 248 23.50 -5.01 -2.30
CA ALA A 248 23.93 -5.12 -3.68
C ALA A 248 22.94 -5.99 -4.44
N MET A 249 22.55 -5.57 -5.64
CA MET A 249 21.61 -6.29 -6.46
C MET A 249 22.14 -6.52 -7.85
N THR A 250 21.80 -7.68 -8.40
CA THR A 250 22.08 -8.02 -9.78
C THR A 250 20.85 -8.68 -10.37
N LEU A 251 20.31 -8.07 -11.42
CA LEU A 251 19.27 -8.64 -12.26
C LEU A 251 19.92 -9.17 -13.55
N SER A 252 19.52 -10.37 -13.95
CA SER A 252 19.99 -11.01 -15.17
C SER A 252 18.83 -11.69 -15.87
N ARG A 253 18.93 -11.83 -17.20
CA ARG A 253 17.98 -12.58 -18.01
C ARG A 253 18.71 -13.61 -18.87
N ASN A 254 18.30 -14.88 -18.80
CA ASN A 254 18.95 -15.99 -19.51
C ASN A 254 20.48 -15.99 -19.30
N GLY A 255 20.93 -15.68 -18.08
CA GLY A 255 22.35 -15.56 -17.72
C GLY A 255 23.09 -14.35 -18.30
N ARG A 256 22.43 -13.48 -19.09
CA ARG A 256 22.98 -12.18 -19.49
C ARG A 256 22.70 -11.15 -18.41
N HIS A 257 23.70 -10.34 -18.09
CA HIS A 257 23.53 -9.23 -17.16
C HIS A 257 22.50 -8.25 -17.72
N ALA A 258 21.47 -7.95 -16.93
CA ALA A 258 20.51 -6.92 -17.25
C ALA A 258 20.91 -5.61 -16.57
N GLU A 259 21.08 -5.67 -15.24
CA GLU A 259 21.46 -4.50 -14.45
C GLU A 259 22.00 -4.88 -13.08
N SER A 260 22.81 -4.01 -12.50
CA SER A 260 23.19 -4.08 -11.09
C SER A 260 23.11 -2.71 -10.45
N SER A 261 22.81 -2.70 -9.15
CA SER A 261 22.82 -1.49 -8.34
C SER A 261 23.21 -1.86 -6.92
N VAL A 262 23.98 -1.00 -6.29
CA VAL A 262 24.25 -1.04 -4.86
C VAL A 262 23.62 0.21 -4.26
N PHE A 263 22.91 0.06 -3.16
CA PHE A 263 22.36 1.20 -2.44
C PHE A 263 22.33 0.96 -0.95
N SER A 264 22.23 2.06 -0.22
CA SER A 264 22.23 2.12 1.23
C SER A 264 20.97 2.82 1.76
N ARG A 265 20.68 2.62 3.04
CA ARG A 265 19.67 3.41 3.76
C ARG A 265 19.89 4.93 3.65
N PRO A 266 21.10 5.47 3.84
CA PRO A 266 21.39 6.88 3.61
C PRO A 266 21.05 7.37 2.20
N ASP A 267 21.26 6.56 1.16
CA ASP A 267 20.93 6.95 -0.23
C ASP A 267 19.42 7.18 -0.40
N LEU A 268 18.60 6.41 0.32
CA LEU A 268 17.15 6.60 0.41
C LEU A 268 16.75 7.75 1.35
N GLY A 269 17.69 8.35 2.09
CA GLY A 269 17.37 9.39 3.08
C GLY A 269 16.76 8.86 4.36
N LEU A 270 16.93 7.57 4.64
CA LEU A 270 16.49 6.94 5.87
C LEU A 270 17.58 7.13 6.94
N PRO A 271 17.20 7.32 8.21
CA PRO A 271 18.17 7.45 9.30
C PRO A 271 18.97 6.15 9.45
N GLY A 272 20.24 6.27 9.85
CA GLY A 272 21.06 5.11 10.22
C GLY A 272 20.57 4.48 11.54
N ILE A 273 20.98 3.23 11.78
CA ILE A 273 20.68 2.52 13.02
C ILE A 273 21.47 3.17 14.17
N ALA A 274 20.79 3.79 15.11
CA ALA A 274 21.42 4.46 16.24
C ALA A 274 22.16 3.44 17.15
N PRO A 275 23.38 3.75 17.63
CA PRO A 275 24.06 2.96 18.64
C PRO A 275 23.41 3.20 20.01
N GLY A 276 22.29 2.54 20.28
CA GLY A 276 21.62 2.56 21.59
C GLY A 276 22.14 1.46 22.53
N PRO A 277 21.96 1.59 23.86
CA PRO A 277 22.36 0.55 24.81
C PRO A 277 21.43 -0.67 24.79
N ASP A 278 20.17 -0.53 24.38
CA ASP A 278 19.17 -1.61 24.36
C ASP A 278 19.38 -2.56 23.16
N ASP A 279 19.67 -3.84 23.43
CA ASP A 279 19.86 -4.87 22.41
C ASP A 279 18.56 -5.24 21.68
N ALA A 280 17.41 -5.18 22.37
CA ALA A 280 16.12 -5.53 21.78
C ALA A 280 15.67 -4.46 20.77
N ALA A 281 15.75 -3.19 21.16
CA ALA A 281 15.47 -2.06 20.26
C ALA A 281 16.41 -2.06 19.05
N ARG A 282 17.69 -2.39 19.25
CA ARG A 282 18.67 -2.53 18.16
C ARG A 282 18.31 -3.68 17.20
N SER A 283 17.86 -4.82 17.72
CA SER A 283 17.42 -5.94 16.87
C SER A 283 16.21 -5.54 16.02
N THR A 284 15.20 -4.90 16.62
CA THR A 284 14.02 -4.43 15.87
C THR A 284 14.39 -3.38 14.81
N ALA A 285 15.32 -2.47 15.11
CA ALA A 285 15.80 -1.49 14.16
C ALA A 285 16.55 -2.15 12.98
N ARG A 286 17.37 -3.18 13.24
CA ARG A 286 18.05 -3.98 12.21
C ARG A 286 17.07 -4.75 11.33
N ASP A 287 16.06 -5.38 11.91
CA ASP A 287 15.04 -6.12 11.14
C ASP A 287 14.25 -5.17 10.23
N ARG A 288 13.88 -3.99 10.76
CA ARG A 288 13.26 -2.92 9.97
C ARG A 288 14.20 -2.44 8.85
N ALA A 289 15.49 -2.31 9.12
CA ALA A 289 16.49 -1.93 8.12
C ALA A 289 16.58 -2.90 6.96
N ARG A 290 16.69 -4.18 7.27
CA ARG A 290 16.70 -5.24 6.27
C ARG A 290 15.41 -5.23 5.46
N ALA A 291 14.26 -5.08 6.11
CA ALA A 291 12.96 -5.01 5.43
C ALA A 291 12.82 -3.79 4.50
N GLN A 292 13.34 -2.62 4.89
CA GLN A 292 13.41 -1.43 4.04
C GLN A 292 14.33 -1.64 2.83
N MET A 293 15.51 -2.25 3.02
CA MET A 293 16.43 -2.57 1.93
C MET A 293 15.84 -3.58 0.95
N LEU A 294 15.16 -4.62 1.45
CA LEU A 294 14.43 -5.56 0.60
C LEU A 294 13.26 -4.90 -0.13
N THR A 295 12.60 -3.91 0.47
CA THR A 295 11.57 -3.10 -0.21
C THR A 295 12.18 -2.28 -1.35
N GLY A 296 13.34 -1.66 -1.13
CA GLY A 296 14.11 -1.00 -2.20
C GLY A 296 14.50 -1.97 -3.31
N ALA A 297 14.88 -3.20 -2.93
CA ALA A 297 15.27 -4.21 -3.89
C ALA A 297 14.10 -4.69 -4.76
N ALA A 298 12.94 -4.93 -4.14
CA ALA A 298 11.73 -5.26 -4.87
C ALA A 298 11.32 -4.15 -5.84
N ALA A 299 11.37 -2.88 -5.41
CA ALA A 299 11.05 -1.74 -6.26
C ALA A 299 11.98 -1.66 -7.49
N PHE A 300 13.28 -1.90 -7.30
CA PHE A 300 14.25 -1.96 -8.39
C PHE A 300 13.93 -3.06 -9.39
N ILE A 301 13.70 -4.29 -8.90
CA ILE A 301 13.41 -5.43 -9.76
C ILE A 301 12.12 -5.19 -10.55
N LEU A 302 11.05 -4.73 -9.89
CA LEU A 302 9.77 -4.49 -10.55
C LEU A 302 9.86 -3.39 -11.61
N LEU A 303 10.57 -2.29 -11.34
CA LEU A 303 10.72 -1.22 -12.30
C LEU A 303 11.46 -1.68 -13.56
N ARG A 304 12.54 -2.45 -13.39
CA ARG A 304 13.31 -2.98 -14.52
C ARG A 304 12.58 -4.07 -15.29
N LEU A 305 11.79 -4.90 -14.61
CA LEU A 305 10.86 -5.80 -15.31
C LEU A 305 9.78 -5.00 -16.05
N GLY A 306 9.29 -3.89 -15.48
CA GLY A 306 8.30 -3.01 -16.11
C GLY A 306 8.76 -2.43 -17.46
N GLU A 307 10.06 -2.20 -17.65
CA GLU A 307 10.59 -1.74 -18.94
C GLU A 307 10.36 -2.74 -20.08
N ALA A 308 10.37 -4.05 -19.76
CA ALA A 308 10.12 -5.12 -20.72
C ALA A 308 8.64 -5.59 -20.74
N HIS A 309 7.85 -5.23 -19.72
CA HIS A 309 6.48 -5.72 -19.53
C HIS A 309 5.49 -4.57 -19.33
N VAL A 310 4.75 -4.25 -20.40
CA VAL A 310 3.80 -3.12 -20.45
C VAL A 310 2.74 -3.19 -19.35
N ASP A 311 2.21 -4.38 -19.05
CA ASP A 311 1.24 -4.59 -17.97
C ASP A 311 1.80 -4.18 -16.61
N LEU A 312 3.03 -4.61 -16.30
CA LEU A 312 3.70 -4.29 -15.05
C LEU A 312 4.05 -2.80 -14.98
N ARG A 313 4.43 -2.20 -16.10
CA ARG A 313 4.68 -0.76 -16.20
C ARG A 313 3.44 0.07 -15.90
N ALA A 314 2.27 -0.37 -16.38
CA ALA A 314 1.01 0.30 -16.12
C ALA A 314 0.68 0.29 -14.61
N ASP A 315 0.94 -0.84 -13.93
CA ASP A 315 0.70 -1.00 -12.50
C ASP A 315 1.61 -0.09 -11.64
N LEU A 316 2.79 0.27 -12.15
CA LEU A 316 3.71 1.21 -11.50
C LEU A 316 3.31 2.68 -11.63
N CYS A 317 2.12 2.98 -12.17
CA CYS A 317 1.51 4.32 -12.13
C CYS A 317 2.45 5.46 -12.59
N GLY A 318 3.26 5.21 -13.62
CA GLY A 318 4.17 6.20 -14.20
C GLY A 318 5.55 6.30 -13.55
N ALA A 319 5.88 5.44 -12.57
CA ALA A 319 7.20 5.43 -11.96
C ALA A 319 8.32 5.20 -12.99
N ARG A 320 9.40 5.96 -12.83
CA ARG A 320 10.65 5.90 -13.61
C ARG A 320 11.87 5.69 -12.73
N ARG A 321 11.77 5.90 -11.41
CA ARG A 321 12.88 5.71 -10.46
C ARG A 321 12.46 4.83 -9.30
N TRP A 322 13.21 3.75 -9.10
CA TRP A 322 12.89 2.74 -8.10
C TRP A 322 13.03 3.28 -6.67
N GLN A 323 13.89 4.28 -6.44
CA GLN A 323 14.02 4.95 -5.14
C GLN A 323 12.71 5.62 -4.74
N SER A 324 12.00 6.22 -5.70
CA SER A 324 10.72 6.88 -5.43
C SER A 324 9.64 5.88 -5.04
N VAL A 325 9.55 4.75 -5.77
CA VAL A 325 8.66 3.63 -5.43
C VAL A 325 8.99 3.07 -4.05
N ALA A 326 10.27 2.81 -3.77
CA ALA A 326 10.72 2.30 -2.48
C ALA A 326 10.34 3.24 -1.34
N LEU A 327 10.59 4.54 -1.50
CA LEU A 327 10.26 5.55 -0.50
C LEU A 327 8.75 5.67 -0.27
N GLN A 328 7.95 5.67 -1.34
CA GLN A 328 6.49 5.70 -1.24
C GLN A 328 5.98 4.50 -0.43
N VAL A 329 6.48 3.31 -0.72
CA VAL A 329 6.05 2.07 -0.03
C VAL A 329 6.59 1.95 1.38
N ILE A 330 7.79 2.46 1.66
CA ILE A 330 8.30 2.55 3.04
C ILE A 330 7.42 3.53 3.82
N ALA A 331 7.19 4.74 3.30
CA ALA A 331 6.38 5.77 3.95
C ALA A 331 4.94 5.33 4.24
N THR A 332 4.39 4.50 3.37
CA THR A 332 3.04 3.97 3.48
C THR A 332 3.00 2.61 4.15
N SER A 333 4.06 2.11 4.78
CA SER A 333 4.01 0.88 5.60
C SER A 333 4.27 1.18 7.07
N LYS A 334 3.34 0.77 7.96
CA LYS A 334 3.45 1.06 9.41
C LYS A 334 4.60 0.32 10.08
N SER A 335 4.95 -0.87 9.58
CA SER A 335 6.05 -1.66 10.12
C SER A 335 7.42 -1.14 9.70
N LEU A 336 7.49 -0.35 8.63
CA LEU A 336 8.73 0.16 8.05
C LEU A 336 9.05 1.59 8.47
N VAL A 337 8.15 2.29 9.17
CA VAL A 337 8.37 3.65 9.64
C VAL A 337 8.12 3.69 11.14
N GLU A 338 8.94 4.41 11.88
CA GLU A 338 8.64 4.67 13.29
C GLU A 338 7.49 5.68 13.32
N GLU A 339 6.31 5.23 13.76
CA GLU A 339 5.16 6.12 13.96
C GLU A 339 5.50 7.09 15.09
N THR A 340 6.04 8.25 14.73
CA THR A 340 5.97 9.45 15.58
C THR A 340 4.53 9.92 15.61
N GLU A 341 4.06 10.43 16.76
CA GLU A 341 2.66 10.86 16.96
C GLU A 341 2.16 11.85 15.88
N GLN A 342 3.06 12.55 15.20
CA GLN A 342 2.73 13.57 14.21
C GLN A 342 2.84 13.14 12.73
N GLY A 343 3.20 11.88 12.44
CA GLY A 343 3.30 11.38 11.06
C GLY A 343 4.28 12.15 10.13
N GLY A 344 5.18 12.96 10.70
CA GLY A 344 6.06 13.85 9.93
C GLY A 344 7.04 13.10 9.04
N GLU A 345 7.49 11.93 9.48
CA GLU A 345 8.38 11.08 8.68
C GLU A 345 7.70 10.55 7.40
N ARG A 346 6.41 10.17 7.47
CA ARG A 346 5.65 9.73 6.29
C ARG A 346 5.60 10.83 5.23
N VAL A 347 5.28 12.07 5.63
CA VAL A 347 5.23 13.22 4.72
C VAL A 347 6.60 13.51 4.12
N ARG A 348 7.67 13.50 4.94
CA ARG A 348 9.06 13.72 4.49
C ARG A 348 9.53 12.69 3.47
N LEU A 349 9.22 11.41 3.67
CA LEU A 349 9.61 10.35 2.75
C LEU A 349 8.83 10.43 1.43
N LEU A 350 7.53 10.76 1.49
CA LEU A 350 6.69 10.94 0.31
C LEU A 350 7.08 12.19 -0.50
N SER A 351 7.41 13.30 0.16
CA SER A 351 7.89 14.50 -0.53
C SER A 351 9.20 14.19 -1.27
N ARG A 352 10.14 13.48 -0.62
CA ARG A 352 11.38 13.05 -1.27
C ARG A 352 11.14 12.08 -2.43
N ALA A 353 10.16 11.18 -2.32
CA ALA A 353 9.78 10.31 -3.43
C ALA A 353 9.33 11.14 -4.64
N MET A 354 8.48 12.16 -4.42
CA MET A 354 8.05 13.06 -5.48
C MET A 354 9.20 13.88 -6.07
N ASP A 355 10.11 14.39 -5.25
CA ASP A 355 11.28 15.15 -5.73
C ASP A 355 12.19 14.30 -6.62
N LEU A 356 12.32 13.01 -6.29
CA LEU A 356 13.11 12.07 -7.08
C LEU A 356 12.42 11.73 -8.42
N ASP A 357 11.10 11.58 -8.42
CA ASP A 357 10.32 11.17 -9.58
C ASP A 357 8.96 11.92 -9.65
N PRO A 358 8.94 13.13 -10.23
CA PRO A 358 7.73 13.95 -10.28
C PRO A 358 6.58 13.33 -11.09
N ASP A 359 6.90 12.43 -12.02
CA ASP A 359 5.94 11.76 -12.90
C ASP A 359 5.29 10.54 -12.21
N TYR A 360 5.77 10.15 -11.02
CA TYR A 360 5.17 9.06 -10.26
C TYR A 360 3.88 9.49 -9.57
N VAL A 361 2.77 9.30 -10.29
CA VAL A 361 1.44 9.79 -9.92
C VAL A 361 0.96 9.24 -8.57
N LEU A 362 1.26 7.97 -8.27
CA LEU A 362 0.86 7.36 -7.00
C LEU A 362 1.52 8.04 -5.78
N ALA A 363 2.85 8.26 -5.81
CA ALA A 363 3.54 8.96 -4.72
C ALA A 363 2.99 10.38 -4.51
N ARG A 364 2.60 11.05 -5.59
CA ARG A 364 1.99 12.37 -5.53
C ARG A 364 0.67 12.39 -4.78
N PHE A 365 -0.25 11.48 -5.09
CA PHE A 365 -1.51 11.37 -4.35
C PHE A 365 -1.29 10.92 -2.90
N GLU A 366 -0.35 10.00 -2.65
CA GLU A 366 0.02 9.59 -1.29
C GLU A 366 0.55 10.74 -0.45
N TYR A 367 1.40 11.59 -1.04
CA TYR A 367 1.86 12.81 -0.39
C TYR A 367 0.70 13.75 -0.07
N MET A 368 -0.20 14.01 -1.01
CA MET A 368 -1.37 14.87 -0.80
C MET A 368 -2.24 14.36 0.36
N TRP A 369 -2.54 13.06 0.38
CA TRP A 369 -3.31 12.47 1.49
C TRP A 369 -2.56 12.54 2.82
N ALA A 370 -1.26 12.25 2.83
CA ALA A 370 -0.46 12.31 4.06
C ALA A 370 -0.34 13.75 4.60
N ALA A 371 -0.20 14.74 3.72
CA ALA A 371 -0.17 16.15 4.09
C ALA A 371 -1.52 16.61 4.67
N ASN A 372 -2.63 16.20 4.05
CA ASN A 372 -3.98 16.48 4.54
C ASN A 372 -4.27 15.78 5.87
N GLU A 373 -3.83 14.53 6.05
CA GLU A 373 -3.96 13.82 7.33
C GLU A 373 -3.21 14.50 8.49
N ARG A 374 -2.17 15.30 8.19
CA ARG A 374 -1.39 16.04 9.19
C ARG A 374 -1.96 17.43 9.51
N ALA A 375 -2.73 18.02 8.59
CA ALA A 375 -3.40 19.28 8.84
C ALA A 375 -4.41 19.12 9.99
N ASP A 376 -4.60 20.15 10.82
CA ASP A 376 -5.65 20.12 11.82
C ASP A 376 -7.00 19.96 11.10
N ARG A 377 -7.77 18.94 11.46
CA ARG A 377 -9.10 18.67 10.88
C ARG A 377 -10.03 19.88 11.02
N ARG A 378 -9.90 20.63 12.12
CA ARG A 378 -10.67 21.85 12.35
C ARG A 378 -10.30 22.98 11.40
N GLU A 379 -9.07 23.01 10.89
CA GLU A 379 -8.58 24.00 9.92
C GLU A 379 -8.64 23.50 8.47
N THR A 380 -8.94 22.21 8.27
CA THR A 380 -8.90 21.56 6.97
C THR A 380 -10.02 22.10 6.06
N ASP A 381 -9.62 22.75 4.97
CA ASP A 381 -10.52 23.15 3.89
C ASP A 381 -10.76 21.96 2.95
N TYR A 382 -11.80 21.18 3.25
CA TYR A 382 -12.12 19.96 2.50
C TYR A 382 -12.38 20.21 1.01
N ALA A 383 -13.08 21.30 0.68
CA ALA A 383 -13.39 21.67 -0.70
C ALA A 383 -12.12 22.02 -1.48
N LYS A 384 -11.21 22.83 -0.91
CA LYS A 384 -9.92 23.11 -1.56
C LYS A 384 -9.07 21.86 -1.75
N PHE A 385 -9.07 20.94 -0.79
CA PHE A 385 -8.34 19.69 -0.93
C PHE A 385 -8.93 18.79 -2.03
N ALA A 386 -10.27 18.69 -2.12
CA ALA A 386 -10.95 17.97 -3.19
C ALA A 386 -10.65 18.58 -4.56
N GLU A 387 -10.71 19.91 -4.68
CA GLU A 387 -10.33 20.64 -5.89
C GLU A 387 -8.88 20.34 -6.31
N ALA A 388 -7.96 20.29 -5.34
CA ALA A 388 -6.56 19.94 -5.61
C ALA A 388 -6.42 18.49 -6.12
N LEU A 389 -7.18 17.54 -5.55
CA LEU A 389 -7.20 16.15 -6.01
C LEU A 389 -7.72 16.04 -7.45
N ASP A 390 -8.86 16.69 -7.76
CA ASP A 390 -9.46 16.64 -9.09
C ASP A 390 -8.59 17.31 -10.15
N ARG A 391 -8.00 18.46 -9.80
CA ARG A 391 -7.03 19.13 -10.66
C ARG A 391 -5.84 18.21 -10.95
N GLN A 392 -5.33 17.53 -9.94
CA GLN A 392 -4.21 16.60 -10.11
C GLN A 392 -4.61 15.35 -10.91
N TYR A 393 -5.84 14.86 -10.75
CA TYR A 393 -6.41 13.74 -11.51
C TYR A 393 -6.44 14.03 -13.01
N VAL A 394 -6.77 15.27 -13.40
CA VAL A 394 -6.72 15.72 -14.78
C VAL A 394 -5.28 15.96 -15.24
N GLN A 395 -4.49 16.73 -14.46
CA GLN A 395 -3.13 17.13 -14.86
C GLN A 395 -2.14 15.97 -15.01
N SER A 396 -2.28 14.90 -14.22
CA SER A 396 -1.45 13.71 -14.39
C SER A 396 -1.84 12.82 -15.57
N GLY A 397 -2.89 13.21 -16.32
CA GLY A 397 -3.47 12.41 -17.40
C GLY A 397 -4.23 11.18 -16.90
N LEU A 398 -4.49 11.05 -15.59
CA LEU A 398 -5.16 9.89 -15.00
C LEU A 398 -6.62 9.82 -15.43
N ALA A 399 -7.29 10.97 -15.59
CA ALA A 399 -8.63 11.09 -16.16
C ALA A 399 -8.73 10.57 -17.60
N GLY A 400 -7.65 10.71 -18.39
CA GLY A 400 -7.60 10.28 -19.80
C GLY A 400 -7.27 8.80 -19.98
N LYS A 401 -6.98 8.07 -18.89
CA LYS A 401 -6.68 6.63 -18.95
C LYS A 401 -7.95 5.85 -19.26
N GLY A 402 -7.96 5.23 -20.44
CA GLY A 402 -9.10 4.43 -20.90
C GLY A 402 -9.32 3.19 -20.05
N ASP A 403 -10.50 2.60 -20.16
CA ASP A 403 -10.87 1.41 -19.39
C ASP A 403 -10.05 0.15 -19.77
N ALA A 404 -9.32 0.18 -20.89
CA ALA A 404 -8.35 -0.84 -21.27
C ALA A 404 -7.04 -0.78 -20.47
N GLU A 405 -6.69 0.36 -19.88
CA GLU A 405 -5.48 0.55 -19.08
C GLU A 405 -5.71 0.15 -17.60
N GLU A 406 -6.08 -1.11 -17.38
CA GLU A 406 -6.54 -1.63 -16.09
C GLU A 406 -5.56 -1.40 -14.92
N GLY A 407 -4.26 -1.26 -15.18
CA GLY A 407 -3.25 -0.98 -14.15
C GLY A 407 -3.44 0.35 -13.41
N TRP A 408 -4.12 1.32 -14.03
CA TRP A 408 -4.41 2.62 -13.41
C TRP A 408 -5.74 2.65 -12.64
N ALA A 409 -6.61 1.66 -12.85
CA ALA A 409 -7.97 1.65 -12.30
C ALA A 409 -8.00 1.70 -10.76
N PRO A 410 -7.14 0.97 -10.00
CA PRO A 410 -7.13 1.06 -8.54
C PRO A 410 -6.90 2.49 -8.02
N LEU A 411 -5.99 3.23 -8.67
CA LEU A 411 -5.70 4.61 -8.30
C LEU A 411 -6.87 5.53 -8.65
N ARG A 412 -7.50 5.35 -9.83
CA ARG A 412 -8.70 6.11 -10.23
C ARG A 412 -9.83 5.95 -9.22
N ILE A 413 -10.16 4.71 -8.85
CA ILE A 413 -11.19 4.39 -7.85
C ILE A 413 -10.88 5.12 -6.52
N ARG A 414 -9.62 5.07 -6.07
CA ARG A 414 -9.23 5.71 -4.80
C ARG A 414 -9.32 7.23 -4.84
N VAL A 415 -8.88 7.86 -5.93
CA VAL A 415 -8.94 9.32 -6.09
C VAL A 415 -10.39 9.78 -6.13
N MET A 416 -11.27 9.09 -6.89
CA MET A 416 -12.68 9.44 -6.97
C MET A 416 -13.43 9.24 -5.64
N TYR A 417 -13.17 8.16 -4.90
CA TYR A 417 -13.70 8.00 -3.54
C TYR A 417 -13.25 9.14 -2.62
N SER A 418 -11.96 9.44 -2.62
CA SER A 418 -11.41 10.50 -1.76
C SER A 418 -11.96 11.87 -2.13
N SER A 419 -12.03 12.19 -3.42
CA SER A 419 -12.59 13.45 -3.92
C SER A 419 -14.05 13.61 -3.51
N THR A 420 -14.88 12.57 -3.74
CA THR A 420 -16.30 12.58 -3.37
C THR A 420 -16.50 12.88 -1.88
N VAL A 421 -15.79 12.17 -0.99
CA VAL A 421 -15.91 12.36 0.46
C VAL A 421 -15.50 13.78 0.88
N HIS A 422 -14.43 14.33 0.30
CA HIS A 422 -13.97 15.67 0.66
C HIS A 422 -14.89 16.77 0.09
N TRP A 423 -15.46 16.60 -1.10
CA TRP A 423 -16.48 17.51 -1.61
C TRP A 423 -17.74 17.51 -0.75
N LEU A 424 -18.23 16.33 -0.32
CA LEU A 424 -19.35 16.22 0.62
C LEU A 424 -19.07 16.92 1.95
N ASN A 425 -17.91 16.66 2.55
CA ASN A 425 -17.53 17.31 3.80
C ASN A 425 -17.36 18.83 3.63
N GLY A 426 -16.89 19.28 2.47
CA GLY A 426 -16.84 20.70 2.10
C GLY A 426 -18.22 21.33 2.05
N TYR A 427 -19.17 20.68 1.37
CA TYR A 427 -20.57 21.13 1.29
C TYR A 427 -21.19 21.27 2.68
N LEU A 428 -21.11 20.23 3.51
CA LEU A 428 -21.68 20.20 4.86
C LEU A 428 -21.09 21.28 5.77
N ARG A 429 -19.77 21.51 5.68
CA ARG A 429 -19.07 22.50 6.50
C ARG A 429 -19.48 23.95 6.17
N THR A 430 -20.00 24.21 4.97
CA THR A 430 -20.58 25.51 4.61
C THR A 430 -22.03 25.70 5.09
N GLY A 431 -22.58 24.71 5.80
CA GLY A 431 -23.99 24.68 6.18
C GLY A 431 -24.89 24.52 4.96
N GLU A 432 -24.48 23.66 4.02
CA GLU A 432 -25.26 23.29 2.82
C GLU A 432 -25.50 24.44 1.83
N ARG A 433 -24.59 25.42 1.80
CA ARG A 433 -24.72 26.61 0.94
C ARG A 433 -23.93 26.50 -0.37
N ASP A 434 -22.86 25.71 -0.39
CA ASP A 434 -22.01 25.57 -1.57
C ASP A 434 -22.51 24.48 -2.53
N HIS A 435 -23.55 24.79 -3.32
CA HIS A 435 -24.08 23.85 -4.30
C HIS A 435 -23.06 23.38 -5.35
N ARG A 436 -21.97 24.13 -5.57
CA ARG A 436 -20.88 23.68 -6.45
C ARG A 436 -20.19 22.46 -5.84
N ALA A 437 -19.92 22.47 -4.54
CA ALA A 437 -19.32 21.32 -3.86
C ALA A 437 -20.18 20.06 -3.99
N LEU A 438 -21.50 20.18 -3.83
CA LEU A 438 -22.42 19.05 -4.01
C LEU A 438 -22.45 18.54 -5.46
N LEU A 439 -22.40 19.44 -6.45
CA LEU A 439 -22.34 19.05 -7.87
C LEU A 439 -21.05 18.30 -8.22
N GLU A 440 -19.89 18.74 -7.71
CA GLU A 440 -18.62 18.05 -7.93
C GLU A 440 -18.55 16.71 -7.18
N ALA A 441 -19.14 16.64 -5.97
CA ALA A 441 -19.35 15.36 -5.28
C ALA A 441 -20.17 14.39 -6.14
N ALA A 442 -21.26 14.86 -6.76
CA ALA A 442 -22.11 14.05 -7.62
C ALA A 442 -21.34 13.49 -8.83
N ARG A 443 -20.53 14.33 -9.50
CA ARG A 443 -19.70 13.90 -10.64
C ARG A 443 -18.68 12.84 -10.23
N SER A 444 -17.99 13.07 -9.11
CA SER A 444 -16.98 12.14 -8.60
C SER A 444 -17.59 10.80 -8.15
N ALA A 445 -18.75 10.84 -7.49
CA ALA A 445 -19.50 9.65 -7.09
C ALA A 445 -19.99 8.84 -8.30
N ALA A 446 -20.48 9.53 -9.34
CA ALA A 446 -20.93 8.89 -10.58
C ALA A 446 -19.77 8.19 -11.31
N GLU A 447 -18.61 8.84 -11.43
CA GLU A 447 -17.41 8.23 -12.03
C GLU A 447 -16.90 7.05 -11.19
N LEU A 448 -16.88 7.18 -9.86
CA LEU A 448 -16.53 6.08 -8.96
C LEU A 448 -17.45 4.86 -9.18
N ASN A 449 -18.77 5.08 -9.20
CA ASN A 449 -19.73 4.01 -9.41
C ASN A 449 -19.61 3.39 -10.81
N ARG A 450 -19.34 4.21 -11.85
CA ARG A 450 -19.04 3.71 -13.19
C ARG A 450 -17.84 2.76 -13.17
N LEU A 451 -16.72 3.17 -12.55
CA LEU A 451 -15.51 2.37 -12.42
C LEU A 451 -15.75 1.05 -11.68
N CYS A 452 -16.56 1.06 -10.63
CA CYS A 452 -16.90 -0.15 -9.86
C CYS A 452 -17.83 -1.12 -10.62
N ARG A 453 -18.49 -0.68 -11.70
CA ARG A 453 -19.40 -1.49 -12.53
C ARG A 453 -18.78 -2.00 -13.82
N LEU A 454 -17.57 -1.57 -14.16
CA LEU A 454 -16.88 -2.03 -15.36
C LEU A 454 -16.53 -3.52 -15.27
N PRO A 455 -16.67 -4.29 -16.36
CA PRO A 455 -16.30 -5.70 -16.41
C PRO A 455 -14.78 -5.86 -16.59
N TRP A 456 -14.03 -5.67 -15.51
CA TRP A 456 -12.57 -5.77 -15.50
C TRP A 456 -12.09 -7.17 -15.88
N LYS A 457 -11.09 -7.28 -16.77
CA LYS A 457 -10.53 -8.57 -17.21
C LYS A 457 -9.66 -9.20 -16.14
N ARG A 458 -8.96 -8.39 -15.33
CA ARG A 458 -8.15 -8.85 -14.20
C ARG A 458 -9.05 -9.25 -13.02
N PRO A 459 -9.06 -10.54 -12.59
CA PRO A 459 -9.92 -11.00 -11.49
C PRO A 459 -9.75 -10.22 -10.18
N GLN A 460 -8.52 -9.80 -9.89
CA GLN A 460 -8.20 -9.04 -8.68
C GLN A 460 -8.82 -7.64 -8.70
N LEU A 461 -8.77 -6.97 -9.85
CA LEU A 461 -9.40 -5.66 -10.04
C LEU A 461 -10.93 -5.79 -10.03
N ALA A 462 -11.48 -6.84 -10.65
CA ALA A 462 -12.91 -7.13 -10.58
C ALA A 462 -13.37 -7.34 -9.13
N GLN A 463 -12.63 -8.11 -8.34
CA GLN A 463 -12.90 -8.30 -6.91
C GLN A 463 -12.79 -6.99 -6.12
N GLN A 464 -11.78 -6.16 -6.38
CA GLN A 464 -11.63 -4.85 -5.73
C GLN A 464 -12.79 -3.91 -6.09
N ALA A 465 -13.19 -3.86 -7.36
CA ALA A 465 -14.31 -3.06 -7.84
C ALA A 465 -15.64 -3.52 -7.22
N GLU A 466 -15.87 -4.83 -7.17
CA GLU A 466 -17.05 -5.42 -6.51
C GLU A 466 -17.07 -5.10 -5.01
N TYR A 467 -15.93 -5.18 -4.34
CA TYR A 467 -15.81 -4.82 -2.93
C TYR A 467 -16.04 -3.32 -2.69
N THR A 468 -15.61 -2.46 -3.61
CA THR A 468 -15.74 -1.00 -3.48
C THR A 468 -17.12 -0.51 -3.91
N ARG A 469 -17.87 -1.30 -4.68
CA ARG A 469 -19.20 -0.94 -5.20
C ARG A 469 -20.19 -0.49 -4.12
N PRO A 470 -20.36 -1.17 -2.97
CA PRO A 470 -21.28 -0.72 -1.92
C PRO A 470 -20.93 0.68 -1.39
N PHE A 471 -19.65 1.02 -1.28
CA PHE A 471 -19.21 2.36 -0.87
C PHE A 471 -19.57 3.41 -1.92
N ALA A 472 -19.37 3.09 -3.20
CA ALA A 472 -19.72 3.99 -4.30
C ALA A 472 -21.24 4.24 -4.37
N GLU A 473 -22.04 3.20 -4.18
CA GLU A 473 -23.50 3.29 -4.14
C GLU A 473 -23.98 4.09 -2.93
N ASN A 474 -23.40 3.87 -1.75
CA ASN A 474 -23.71 4.67 -0.57
C ASN A 474 -23.39 6.17 -0.76
N LEU A 475 -22.24 6.49 -1.34
CA LEU A 475 -21.87 7.88 -1.63
C LEU A 475 -22.81 8.54 -2.63
N LEU A 476 -23.27 7.82 -3.65
CA LEU A 476 -24.30 8.30 -4.58
C LEU A 476 -25.61 8.61 -3.83
N HIS A 477 -26.04 7.73 -2.93
CA HIS A 477 -27.23 7.97 -2.12
C HIS A 477 -27.07 9.18 -1.19
N CYS A 478 -25.89 9.38 -0.58
CA CYS A 478 -25.62 10.59 0.20
C CYS A 478 -25.81 11.85 -0.66
N VAL A 479 -25.27 11.86 -1.89
CA VAL A 479 -25.44 12.98 -2.82
C VAL A 479 -26.90 13.18 -3.20
N GLU A 480 -27.64 12.12 -3.51
CA GLU A 480 -29.07 12.18 -3.87
C GLU A 480 -29.90 12.78 -2.74
N VAL A 481 -29.72 12.30 -1.52
CA VAL A 481 -30.40 12.77 -0.31
C VAL A 481 -30.11 14.25 -0.06
N LEU A 482 -28.83 14.64 -0.11
CA LEU A 482 -28.42 16.04 0.07
C LEU A 482 -28.87 16.96 -1.08
N SER A 483 -29.19 16.38 -2.25
CA SER A 483 -29.80 17.10 -3.37
C SER A 483 -31.33 17.20 -3.25
N GLY A 484 -31.92 16.72 -2.15
CA GLY A 484 -33.37 16.73 -1.90
C GLY A 484 -34.14 15.60 -2.57
N VAL A 485 -33.46 14.59 -3.13
CA VAL A 485 -34.12 13.43 -3.73
C VAL A 485 -34.53 12.49 -2.60
N THR A 486 -35.84 12.35 -2.37
CA THR A 486 -36.37 11.41 -1.38
C THR A 486 -36.26 9.97 -1.90
N PRO A 487 -35.69 9.03 -1.14
CA PRO A 487 -35.71 7.62 -1.52
C PRO A 487 -37.15 7.12 -1.71
N GLN A 488 -37.44 6.44 -2.82
CA GLN A 488 -38.77 5.89 -3.06
C GLN A 488 -39.13 4.86 -1.98
N THR A 489 -40.18 5.13 -1.22
CA THR A 489 -40.56 4.45 0.03
C THR A 489 -41.19 3.05 -0.19
N GLY A 490 -41.01 2.43 -1.37
CA GLY A 490 -41.95 1.42 -1.88
C GLY A 490 -41.55 -0.06 -1.82
N ALA A 491 -40.30 -0.47 -2.02
CA ALA A 491 -40.03 -1.93 -2.16
C ALA A 491 -38.58 -2.44 -2.02
N GLY A 492 -37.58 -1.61 -1.67
CA GLY A 492 -36.20 -2.13 -1.69
C GLY A 492 -35.14 -1.33 -0.97
N TRP A 493 -35.50 -0.20 -0.35
CA TRP A 493 -34.56 0.55 0.48
C TRP A 493 -34.51 -0.11 1.87
N LEU A 494 -33.99 -1.35 1.91
CA LEU A 494 -33.50 -1.93 3.14
C LEU A 494 -32.14 -1.29 3.39
N HIS A 495 -31.99 -0.70 4.58
CA HIS A 495 -30.70 -0.27 5.06
C HIS A 495 -29.71 -1.44 4.89
N PRO A 496 -28.49 -1.27 4.37
CA PRO A 496 -27.68 -2.41 3.96
C PRO A 496 -27.40 -3.45 5.06
N HIS A 497 -27.46 -3.09 6.35
CA HIS A 497 -27.39 -4.05 7.47
C HIS A 497 -28.68 -4.90 7.65
N GLN A 498 -29.78 -4.53 6.99
CA GLN A 498 -31.09 -5.18 7.03
C GLN A 498 -31.34 -6.09 5.82
N ARG A 499 -30.41 -6.15 4.85
CA ARG A 499 -30.56 -7.03 3.69
C ARG A 499 -30.35 -8.49 4.12
N PRO A 500 -31.40 -9.34 4.06
CA PRO A 500 -31.27 -10.73 4.51
C PRO A 500 -30.21 -11.45 3.67
N GLY A 501 -29.30 -12.17 4.34
CA GLY A 501 -28.28 -12.99 3.69
C GLY A 501 -27.02 -12.26 3.21
N GLN A 502 -26.89 -10.95 3.44
CA GLN A 502 -25.59 -10.28 3.24
C GLN A 502 -24.63 -10.56 4.40
N PRO A 503 -23.33 -10.76 4.12
CA PRO A 503 -22.33 -10.84 5.18
C PRO A 503 -22.29 -9.52 5.96
N PRO A 504 -21.91 -9.55 7.25
CA PRO A 504 -21.79 -8.34 8.06
C PRO A 504 -20.90 -7.31 7.35
N ALA A 505 -21.39 -6.07 7.29
CA ALA A 505 -20.68 -4.98 6.65
C ALA A 505 -19.34 -4.73 7.34
N ALA A 506 -18.35 -4.31 6.56
CA ALA A 506 -17.04 -3.97 7.09
C ALA A 506 -17.14 -2.67 7.92
N PRO A 507 -16.35 -2.46 9.01
CA PRO A 507 -16.47 -1.29 9.88
C PRO A 507 -16.42 0.07 9.16
N ARG A 508 -15.71 0.15 8.03
CA ARG A 508 -15.67 1.38 7.22
C ARG A 508 -16.97 1.62 6.46
N LEU A 509 -17.64 0.56 5.99
CA LEU A 509 -18.90 0.69 5.27
C LEU A 509 -20.02 1.07 6.24
N THR A 510 -20.03 0.55 7.47
CA THR A 510 -20.98 0.98 8.51
C THR A 510 -20.78 2.44 8.89
N TYR A 511 -19.53 2.93 8.94
CA TYR A 511 -19.26 4.37 9.08
C TYR A 511 -19.95 5.20 7.98
N ASP A 512 -19.78 4.79 6.72
CA ASP A 512 -20.35 5.50 5.57
C ASP A 512 -21.90 5.40 5.56
N HIS A 513 -22.48 4.29 6.04
CA HIS A 513 -23.93 4.17 6.25
C HIS A 513 -24.45 5.09 7.36
N ALA A 514 -23.73 5.21 8.48
CA ALA A 514 -24.10 6.12 9.55
C ALA A 514 -24.16 7.58 9.05
N CYS A 515 -23.26 7.97 8.13
CA CYS A 515 -23.33 9.28 7.46
C CYS A 515 -24.63 9.41 6.66
N LEU A 516 -24.99 8.39 5.88
CA LEU A 516 -26.22 8.38 5.10
C LEU A 516 -27.47 8.49 5.99
N ASP A 517 -27.52 7.75 7.10
CA ASP A 517 -28.63 7.84 8.06
C ASP A 517 -28.77 9.22 8.68
N CYS A 518 -27.65 9.89 8.98
CA CYS A 518 -27.69 11.27 9.46
C CYS A 518 -28.32 12.22 8.43
N PHE A 519 -28.04 12.03 7.13
CA PHE A 519 -28.66 12.84 6.08
C PHE A 519 -30.14 12.50 5.89
N LEU A 520 -30.50 11.21 5.95
CA LEU A 520 -31.89 10.77 5.85
C LEU A 520 -32.75 11.28 7.00
N ALA A 521 -32.17 11.41 8.20
CA ALA A 521 -32.85 11.93 9.38
C ALA A 521 -33.33 13.38 9.21
N GLU A 522 -32.75 14.13 8.28
CA GLU A 522 -33.11 15.52 7.98
C GLU A 522 -34.15 15.65 6.84
N LEU A 523 -34.47 14.56 6.13
CA LEU A 523 -35.51 14.59 5.09
C LEU A 523 -36.93 14.61 5.67
N PRO A 524 -37.88 15.36 5.06
CA PRO A 524 -39.28 15.32 5.45
C PRO A 524 -39.89 13.91 5.32
N GLY A 525 -40.66 13.49 6.31
CA GLY A 525 -41.38 12.21 6.30
C GLY A 525 -40.55 10.99 6.74
N GLN A 526 -39.28 11.17 7.11
CA GLN A 526 -38.49 10.13 7.76
C GLN A 526 -38.64 10.19 9.28
N ASP A 527 -38.58 9.04 9.96
CA ASP A 527 -38.50 8.98 11.42
C ASP A 527 -37.08 9.32 11.87
N ARG A 528 -36.88 10.58 12.26
CA ARG A 528 -35.59 11.11 12.71
C ARG A 528 -34.99 10.31 13.87
N ALA A 529 -35.80 9.92 14.85
CA ALA A 529 -35.31 9.23 16.04
C ALA A 529 -34.79 7.84 15.69
N MET A 530 -35.52 7.11 14.85
CA MET A 530 -35.09 5.82 14.33
C MET A 530 -33.78 5.93 13.53
N ARG A 531 -33.68 6.91 12.60
CA ARG A 531 -32.49 7.10 11.75
C ARG A 531 -31.24 7.43 12.56
N LEU A 532 -31.34 8.39 13.48
CA LEU A 532 -30.21 8.73 14.35
C LEU A 532 -29.84 7.57 15.28
N GLY A 533 -30.80 6.75 15.69
CA GLY A 533 -30.54 5.50 16.42
C GLY A 533 -29.71 4.50 15.61
N GLN A 534 -30.09 4.26 14.35
CA GLN A 534 -29.36 3.38 13.42
C GLN A 534 -27.94 3.91 13.14
N ALA A 535 -27.79 5.21 12.92
CA ALA A 535 -26.47 5.82 12.71
C ALA A 535 -25.52 5.57 13.89
N VAL A 536 -26.02 5.64 15.13
CA VAL A 536 -25.20 5.37 16.32
C VAL A 536 -24.85 3.88 16.46
N GLU A 537 -25.77 2.98 16.11
CA GLU A 537 -25.51 1.53 16.10
C GLU A 537 -24.41 1.16 15.09
N ASP A 538 -24.48 1.71 13.88
CA ASP A 538 -23.45 1.52 12.86
C ASP A 538 -22.10 2.11 13.29
N LEU A 539 -22.11 3.26 13.98
CA LEU A 539 -20.91 3.87 14.55
C LEU A 539 -20.30 3.06 15.68
N GLU A 540 -21.08 2.43 16.55
CA GLU A 540 -20.59 1.57 17.64
C GLU A 540 -19.69 0.45 17.11
N PHE A 541 -20.03 -0.09 15.93
CA PHE A 541 -19.20 -1.05 15.22
C PHE A 541 -18.02 -0.40 14.48
N ALA A 542 -18.22 0.80 13.90
CA ALA A 542 -17.22 1.46 13.08
C ALA A 542 -16.04 2.07 13.87
N VAL A 543 -16.28 2.63 15.06
CA VAL A 543 -15.29 3.44 15.79
C VAL A 543 -14.56 2.66 16.88
N ALA A 544 -13.84 1.61 16.45
CA ALA A 544 -13.14 0.70 17.34
C ALA A 544 -11.88 1.30 18.02
N THR A 545 -11.28 2.35 17.45
CA THR A 545 -10.05 2.97 17.97
C THR A 545 -10.26 4.43 18.39
N ASP A 546 -9.40 4.95 19.28
CA ASP A 546 -9.45 6.36 19.71
C ASP A 546 -9.32 7.33 18.52
N ARG A 547 -8.53 6.95 17.50
CA ARG A 547 -8.41 7.72 16.26
C ARG A 547 -9.72 7.76 15.47
N ASP A 548 -10.46 6.65 15.44
CA ASP A 548 -11.74 6.57 14.72
C ASP A 548 -12.83 7.34 15.47
N ARG A 549 -12.85 7.26 16.81
CA ARG A 549 -13.72 8.09 17.67
C ARG A 549 -13.47 9.58 17.50
N THR A 550 -12.20 9.98 17.50
CA THR A 550 -11.79 11.37 17.19
C THR A 550 -12.13 11.75 15.76
N GLY A 551 -12.12 10.79 14.84
CA GLY A 551 -12.64 10.94 13.47
C GLY A 551 -14.12 11.30 13.46
N ALA A 552 -14.95 10.45 14.06
CA ALA A 552 -16.38 10.66 14.12
C ALA A 552 -16.75 11.96 14.85
N ALA A 553 -16.08 12.31 15.95
CA ALA A 553 -16.32 13.57 16.66
C ALA A 553 -16.08 14.83 15.81
N ALA A 554 -15.18 14.74 14.82
CA ALA A 554 -14.80 15.87 13.96
C ALA A 554 -15.47 15.83 12.58
N ASP A 555 -16.24 14.79 12.27
CA ASP A 555 -16.83 14.59 10.94
C ASP A 555 -18.15 15.38 10.84
N PRO A 556 -18.29 16.32 9.87
CA PRO A 556 -19.49 17.13 9.75
C PRO A 556 -20.77 16.31 9.48
N CYS A 557 -20.63 15.11 8.93
CA CYS A 557 -21.78 14.21 8.68
C CYS A 557 -22.54 13.85 9.96
N PHE A 558 -21.86 13.83 11.12
CA PHE A 558 -22.46 13.44 12.40
C PHE A 558 -22.90 14.62 13.25
N SER A 559 -22.92 15.83 12.70
CA SER A 559 -23.44 17.00 13.42
C SER A 559 -24.86 16.80 14.00
N PRO A 560 -25.79 16.05 13.37
CA PRO A 560 -27.10 15.76 13.98
C PRO A 560 -27.02 14.89 15.25
N LEU A 561 -25.93 14.12 15.43
CA LEU A 561 -25.72 13.24 16.57
C LEU A 561 -25.04 13.92 17.76
N HIS A 562 -24.46 15.11 17.59
CA HIS A 562 -23.65 15.77 18.61
C HIS A 562 -24.42 16.05 19.92
N SER A 563 -25.74 16.24 19.84
CA SER A 563 -26.60 16.44 21.02
C SER A 563 -26.99 15.15 21.74
N GLY A 564 -26.74 13.97 21.14
CA GLY A 564 -27.19 12.69 21.67
C GLY A 564 -26.22 12.09 22.69
N ASP A 565 -26.70 11.73 23.89
CA ASP A 565 -25.88 11.12 24.96
C ASP A 565 -25.20 9.82 24.56
N ARG A 566 -25.80 9.03 23.67
CA ARG A 566 -25.23 7.76 23.19
C ARG A 566 -24.03 8.03 22.27
N PHE A 567 -24.18 8.93 21.30
CA PHE A 567 -23.09 9.37 20.44
C PHE A 567 -21.98 10.04 21.25
N ARG A 568 -22.33 10.95 22.17
CA ARG A 568 -21.37 11.55 23.10
C ARG A 568 -20.61 10.46 23.83
N ARG A 569 -21.23 9.51 24.53
CA ARG A 569 -20.48 8.41 25.19
C ARG A 569 -19.58 7.61 24.25
N LEU A 570 -19.97 7.44 22.99
CA LEU A 570 -19.20 6.73 21.98
C LEU A 570 -17.93 7.48 21.56
N VAL A 571 -18.01 8.80 21.42
CA VAL A 571 -16.88 9.65 20.98
C VAL A 571 -16.17 10.40 22.12
N ALA A 572 -16.82 10.55 23.27
CA ALA A 572 -16.41 11.32 24.46
C ALA A 572 -15.39 10.60 25.35
N GLY A 573 -14.68 9.60 24.82
CA GLY A 573 -13.33 9.32 25.31
C GLY A 573 -12.38 10.54 25.27
N LEU A 574 -12.84 11.67 24.72
CA LEU A 574 -12.12 12.95 24.60
C LEU A 574 -12.39 13.94 25.74
N THR A 575 -13.50 13.84 26.47
CA THR A 575 -13.75 14.69 27.64
C THR A 575 -13.30 13.93 28.89
N PRO A 576 -12.29 14.44 29.61
CA PRO A 576 -11.76 13.70 30.74
C PRO A 576 -12.80 13.65 31.85
N ASP A 577 -13.22 12.44 32.23
CA ASP A 577 -14.12 12.22 33.37
C ASP A 577 -13.33 12.12 34.69
N ARG A 578 -12.07 11.70 34.60
CA ARG A 578 -11.15 11.56 35.74
C ARG A 578 -9.92 12.42 35.54
N PHE A 579 -9.22 12.70 36.63
CA PHE A 579 -7.96 13.45 36.59
C PHE A 579 -6.94 12.83 35.62
N LEU A 580 -6.76 11.51 35.64
CA LEU A 580 -5.84 10.82 34.74
C LEU A 580 -6.31 10.72 33.28
N ASP A 581 -7.54 11.11 32.98
CA ASP A 581 -8.05 11.15 31.60
C ASP A 581 -7.60 12.43 30.88
N LEU A 582 -6.99 13.39 31.59
CA LEU A 582 -6.47 14.61 30.98
C LEU A 582 -5.41 14.28 29.91
N PRO A 583 -5.40 14.99 28.76
CA PRO A 583 -4.49 14.69 27.64
C PRO A 583 -3.01 14.63 28.02
N VAL A 584 -2.59 15.45 28.99
CA VAL A 584 -1.22 15.48 29.51
C VAL A 584 -0.77 14.14 30.12
N PHE A 585 -1.71 13.29 30.54
CA PHE A 585 -1.44 11.96 31.11
C PHE A 585 -1.64 10.81 30.13
N ALA A 586 -2.14 11.04 28.91
CA ALA A 586 -2.57 9.98 28.00
C ALA A 586 -1.51 8.89 27.78
N GLY A 587 -0.25 9.28 27.56
CA GLY A 587 0.87 8.35 27.37
C GLY A 587 1.33 7.58 28.63
N HIS A 588 0.91 8.01 29.83
CA HIS A 588 1.43 7.51 31.11
C HIS A 588 0.34 7.03 32.08
N LYS A 589 -0.94 7.10 31.66
CA LYS A 589 -2.13 6.81 32.48
C LYS A 589 -2.04 5.48 33.21
N SER A 590 -1.70 4.40 32.52
CA SER A 590 -1.63 3.04 33.09
C SER A 590 -0.46 2.85 34.05
N LEU A 591 0.64 3.58 33.86
CA LEU A 591 1.79 3.56 34.77
C LEU A 591 1.50 4.35 36.04
N LEU A 592 0.91 5.54 35.91
CA LEU A 592 0.49 6.37 37.04
C LEU A 592 -0.54 5.64 37.92
N ALA A 593 -1.55 5.01 37.31
CA ALA A 593 -2.55 4.23 38.04
C ALA A 593 -1.92 3.04 38.79
N ARG A 594 -0.93 2.35 38.19
CA ARG A 594 -0.19 1.25 38.86
C ARG A 594 0.69 1.73 40.00
N ALA A 595 1.22 2.95 39.92
CA ALA A 595 1.93 3.61 41.02
C ALA A 595 0.99 4.10 42.15
N GLY A 596 -0.32 3.84 42.03
CA GLY A 596 -1.33 4.27 42.99
C GLY A 596 -1.67 5.76 42.89
N ILE A 597 -1.29 6.42 41.80
CA ILE A 597 -1.61 7.83 41.54
C ILE A 597 -2.91 7.85 40.74
N THR A 598 -4.03 8.22 41.36
CA THR A 598 -5.35 8.27 40.70
C THR A 598 -5.99 9.66 40.73
N SER A 599 -5.47 10.55 41.58
CA SER A 599 -5.97 11.90 41.79
C SER A 599 -4.85 12.95 41.73
N ALA A 600 -5.23 14.23 41.65
CA ALA A 600 -4.31 15.35 41.73
C ALA A 600 -3.53 15.37 43.05
N SER A 601 -4.17 15.03 44.16
CA SER A 601 -3.53 14.98 45.48
C SER A 601 -2.46 13.90 45.56
N ASP A 602 -2.73 12.72 45.01
CA ASP A 602 -1.75 11.62 44.96
C ASP A 602 -0.50 12.05 44.17
N LEU A 603 -0.72 12.67 43.01
CA LEU A 603 0.37 13.10 42.14
C LEU A 603 1.23 14.18 42.80
N ALA A 604 0.62 15.18 43.42
CA ALA A 604 1.36 16.22 44.14
C ALA A 604 2.15 15.65 45.33
N HIS A 605 1.56 14.71 46.09
CA HIS A 605 2.24 14.07 47.22
C HIS A 605 3.42 13.19 46.77
N ARG A 606 3.24 12.44 45.68
CA ARG A 606 4.29 11.61 45.06
C ARG A 606 5.36 12.42 44.33
N THR A 607 5.21 13.74 44.21
CA THR A 607 6.17 14.61 43.53
C THR A 607 6.60 15.80 44.39
N GLU A 608 6.39 15.72 45.71
CA GLU A 608 6.58 16.83 46.64
C GLU A 608 8.01 17.37 46.65
N ASN A 609 9.00 16.49 46.51
CA ASN A 609 10.42 16.83 46.55
C ASN A 609 11.17 16.33 45.31
N ALA A 610 12.42 16.80 45.15
CA ALA A 610 13.27 16.51 44.01
C ALA A 610 13.54 15.01 43.80
N GLU A 611 13.69 14.28 44.89
CA GLU A 611 14.01 12.85 44.91
C GLU A 611 12.83 12.01 44.42
N ARG A 612 11.63 12.21 44.98
CA ARG A 612 10.42 11.52 44.54
C ARG A 612 10.03 11.86 43.09
N GLN A 613 10.31 13.08 42.65
CA GLN A 613 10.15 13.44 41.23
C GLN A 613 11.09 12.63 40.33
N GLN A 614 12.33 12.42 40.77
CA GLN A 614 13.31 11.62 40.05
C GLN A 614 12.90 10.15 40.02
N GLU A 615 12.45 9.58 41.15
CA GLU A 615 11.92 8.20 41.23
C GLU A 615 10.74 7.99 40.28
N LEU A 616 9.77 8.93 40.27
CA LEU A 616 8.64 8.84 39.36
C LEU A 616 9.06 9.03 37.89
N ALA A 617 10.04 9.91 37.62
CA ALA A 617 10.59 10.10 36.28
C ALA A 617 11.24 8.84 35.74
N GLU A 618 12.01 8.13 36.57
CA GLU A 618 12.61 6.84 36.23
C GLU A 618 11.56 5.74 36.01
N HIS A 619 10.55 5.67 36.87
CA HIS A 619 9.44 4.72 36.72
C HIS A 619 8.66 4.93 35.42
N LEU A 620 8.38 6.19 35.07
CA LEU A 620 7.68 6.57 33.83
C LEU A 620 8.59 6.60 32.60
N ARG A 621 9.91 6.49 32.78
CA ARG A 621 10.93 6.65 31.72
C ARG A 621 10.86 8.00 30.99
N VAL A 622 10.66 9.06 31.76
CA VAL A 622 10.55 10.45 31.27
C VAL A 622 11.56 11.36 31.96
N SER A 623 11.69 12.60 31.48
CA SER A 623 12.52 13.59 32.16
C SER A 623 11.87 14.09 33.45
N ARG A 624 12.69 14.48 34.44
CA ARG A 624 12.21 15.15 35.66
C ARG A 624 11.42 16.43 35.37
N ALA A 625 11.80 17.17 34.33
CA ALA A 625 11.07 18.36 33.88
C ALA A 625 9.64 18.03 33.41
N PHE A 626 9.43 16.86 32.80
CA PHE A 626 8.08 16.41 32.47
C PHE A 626 7.27 16.10 33.74
N VAL A 627 7.85 15.41 34.72
CA VAL A 627 7.19 15.14 36.02
C VAL A 627 6.85 16.43 36.76
N GLN A 628 7.70 17.46 36.70
CA GLN A 628 7.38 18.77 37.26
C GLN A 628 6.15 19.39 36.58
N ARG A 629 6.02 19.31 35.26
CA ARG A 629 4.81 19.77 34.56
C ARG A 629 3.55 19.01 35.00
N LEU A 630 3.66 17.69 35.20
CA LEU A 630 2.55 16.89 35.74
C LEU A 630 2.16 17.34 37.17
N ARG A 631 3.16 17.64 38.00
CA ARG A 631 2.96 18.20 39.34
C ARG A 631 2.27 19.56 39.28
N ASP A 632 2.67 20.43 38.36
CA ASP A 632 2.08 21.76 38.24
C ASP A 632 0.58 21.69 37.91
N VAL A 633 0.18 20.75 37.03
CA VAL A 633 -1.23 20.48 36.73
C VAL A 633 -1.98 19.95 37.97
N ALA A 634 -1.35 19.08 38.76
CA ALA A 634 -1.92 18.60 40.01
C ALA A 634 -2.09 19.72 41.07
N LEU A 635 -1.12 20.63 41.16
CA LEU A 635 -1.19 21.79 42.06
C LEU A 635 -2.26 22.78 41.60
N LEU A 636 -2.41 22.97 40.28
CA LEU A 636 -3.46 23.78 39.68
C LEU A 636 -4.86 23.27 40.08
N ALA A 637 -5.08 21.95 40.02
CA ALA A 637 -6.31 21.30 40.45
C ALA A 637 -6.61 21.51 41.94
N GLN A 638 -5.57 21.60 42.79
CA GLN A 638 -5.72 21.79 44.23
C GLN A 638 -5.99 23.24 44.66
N LEU A 639 -5.85 24.22 43.77
CA LEU A 639 -6.10 25.62 44.12
C LEU A 639 -7.55 25.89 44.54
N HIS A 640 -8.50 25.20 43.91
CA HIS A 640 -9.93 25.39 44.18
C HIS A 640 -10.75 24.18 43.73
N PRO A 641 -11.82 23.77 44.45
CA PRO A 641 -12.64 22.61 44.07
C PRO A 641 -13.20 22.68 42.64
N ASP A 642 -13.71 23.84 42.20
CA ASP A 642 -14.18 24.04 40.82
C ASP A 642 -13.08 23.88 39.76
N LEU A 643 -11.79 24.02 40.14
CA LEU A 643 -10.65 23.78 39.24
C LEU A 643 -10.19 22.32 39.28
N ALA A 644 -10.64 21.52 40.25
CA ALA A 644 -10.34 20.09 40.31
C ALA A 644 -11.22 19.28 39.35
N GLU A 645 -12.31 19.85 38.83
CA GLU A 645 -13.15 19.24 37.80
C GLU A 645 -12.29 18.97 36.55
N PRO A 646 -12.17 17.70 36.08
CA PRO A 646 -11.29 17.36 34.96
C PRO A 646 -11.61 18.15 33.67
N HIS A 647 -12.87 18.43 33.40
CA HIS A 647 -13.29 19.30 32.30
C HIS A 647 -12.71 20.72 32.40
N MET A 648 -12.64 21.30 33.60
CA MET A 648 -12.07 22.63 33.81
C MET A 648 -10.55 22.61 33.64
N LEU A 649 -9.87 21.56 34.12
CA LEU A 649 -8.43 21.37 33.91
C LEU A 649 -8.09 21.19 32.44
N HIS A 650 -8.92 20.45 31.71
CA HIS A 650 -8.77 20.29 30.27
C HIS A 650 -8.79 21.64 29.54
N LEU A 651 -9.76 22.50 29.88
CA LEU A 651 -9.86 23.84 29.30
C LEU A 651 -8.69 24.75 29.67
N LEU A 652 -8.22 24.69 30.91
CA LEU A 652 -7.05 25.46 31.33
C LEU A 652 -5.78 25.02 30.60
N ILE A 653 -5.54 23.71 30.50
CA ILE A 653 -4.39 23.17 29.77
C ILE A 653 -4.47 23.52 28.28
N ALA A 654 -5.68 23.49 27.69
CA ALA A 654 -5.89 23.87 26.29
C ALA A 654 -5.59 25.37 26.02
N GLU A 655 -5.64 26.22 27.05
CA GLU A 655 -5.23 27.63 27.02
C GLU A 655 -3.77 27.86 27.47
N ASP A 656 -2.96 26.79 27.51
CA ASP A 656 -1.56 26.79 27.96
C ASP A 656 -1.39 27.22 29.44
N ILE A 657 -2.43 26.99 30.25
CA ILE A 657 -2.42 27.25 31.70
C ILE A 657 -2.26 25.92 32.42
N ALA A 658 -1.01 25.45 32.50
CA ALA A 658 -0.67 24.17 33.12
C ALA A 658 -0.12 24.30 34.56
N SER A 659 -0.07 25.51 35.13
CA SER A 659 0.45 25.74 36.49
C SER A 659 -0.36 26.79 37.26
N PRO A 660 -0.31 26.76 38.61
CA PRO A 660 -0.88 27.81 39.44
C PRO A 660 -0.39 29.20 39.04
N GLU A 661 0.90 29.37 38.82
CA GLU A 661 1.56 30.64 38.50
C GLU A 661 1.04 31.22 37.19
N ALA A 662 0.93 30.39 36.14
CA ALA A 662 0.36 30.79 34.86
C ALA A 662 -1.10 31.25 35.02
N LEU A 663 -1.88 30.54 35.83
CA LEU A 663 -3.26 30.94 36.12
C LEU A 663 -3.31 32.28 36.85
N ARG A 664 -2.45 32.51 37.86
CA ARG A 664 -2.42 33.77 38.62
C ARG A 664 -2.06 34.94 37.71
N ASP A 665 -1.02 34.78 36.89
CA ASP A 665 -0.56 35.79 35.95
C ASP A 665 -1.68 36.16 34.96
N ARG A 666 -2.31 35.16 34.33
CA ARG A 666 -3.38 35.40 33.35
C ARG A 666 -4.62 36.01 33.99
N ALA A 667 -5.05 35.50 35.13
CA ALA A 667 -6.20 36.01 35.88
C ALA A 667 -5.96 37.39 36.50
N GLY A 668 -4.69 37.76 36.74
CA GLY A 668 -4.28 39.07 37.22
C GLY A 668 -4.25 40.13 36.12
N ARG A 669 -3.79 39.78 34.91
CA ARG A 669 -3.74 40.68 33.75
C ARG A 669 -5.13 41.03 33.21
N ASP A 670 -5.90 40.02 32.81
CA ASP A 670 -7.24 40.21 32.28
C ASP A 670 -8.14 38.99 32.57
N PRO A 671 -8.92 39.05 33.66
CA PRO A 671 -9.79 37.95 34.07
C PRO A 671 -11.02 37.78 33.17
N ALA A 672 -11.49 38.84 32.52
CA ALA A 672 -12.67 38.79 31.66
C ALA A 672 -12.30 38.07 30.36
N GLU A 673 -11.16 38.43 29.78
CA GLU A 673 -10.60 37.77 28.61
C GLU A 673 -10.29 36.28 28.87
N LEU A 674 -9.71 35.94 30.03
CA LEU A 674 -9.49 34.54 30.40
C LEU A 674 -10.81 33.74 30.42
N VAL A 675 -11.85 34.26 31.06
CA VAL A 675 -13.15 33.57 31.12
C VAL A 675 -13.79 33.48 29.74
N ARG A 676 -13.64 34.51 28.90
CA ARG A 676 -14.14 34.49 27.53
C ARG A 676 -13.47 33.38 26.72
N ARG A 677 -12.13 33.31 26.73
CA ARG A 677 -11.38 32.25 26.06
C ARG A 677 -11.74 30.85 26.54
N LEU A 678 -11.89 30.66 27.86
CA LEU A 678 -12.30 29.37 28.41
C LEU A 678 -13.72 28.97 28.00
N ARG A 679 -14.62 29.93 27.75
CA ARG A 679 -15.97 29.67 27.23
C ARG A 679 -15.92 29.33 25.75
N ASP A 680 -15.21 30.15 24.96
CA ASP A 680 -14.98 29.89 23.55
C ASP A 680 -14.40 28.47 23.38
N ARG A 681 -13.45 28.09 24.24
CA ARG A 681 -12.84 26.76 24.31
C ARG A 681 -13.77 25.65 24.81
N ALA A 682 -14.68 25.96 25.73
CA ALA A 682 -15.71 25.01 26.17
C ALA A 682 -16.67 24.70 25.03
N ASP A 683 -17.13 25.73 24.32
CA ASP A 683 -18.00 25.62 23.16
C ASP A 683 -17.29 24.87 22.02
N GLU A 684 -16.01 25.15 21.76
CA GLU A 684 -15.17 24.42 20.79
C GLU A 684 -15.03 22.92 21.10
N ASN A 685 -15.05 22.55 22.38
CA ASN A 685 -14.90 21.16 22.82
C ASN A 685 -16.25 20.49 23.13
N GLY A 686 -17.37 21.16 22.83
CA GLY A 686 -18.72 20.62 23.06
C GLY A 686 -19.02 20.37 24.54
N LEU A 687 -18.35 21.10 25.44
CA LEU A 687 -18.59 21.01 26.87
C LEU A 687 -19.79 21.89 27.23
N ASP A 688 -20.90 21.26 27.64
CA ASP A 688 -22.07 21.97 28.18
C ASP A 688 -21.62 22.84 29.37
N ARG A 689 -21.45 24.15 29.10
CA ARG A 689 -21.02 25.23 30.00
C ARG A 689 -20.59 24.74 31.40
N PRO A 690 -19.29 24.40 31.59
CA PRO A 690 -18.78 23.90 32.86
C PRO A 690 -19.27 24.76 34.02
N ALA A 691 -19.77 24.12 35.09
CA ALA A 691 -20.36 24.83 36.22
C ALA A 691 -19.40 25.88 36.81
N ALA A 692 -18.08 25.60 36.74
CA ALA A 692 -16.99 26.50 37.12
C ALA A 692 -16.96 27.85 36.37
N LEU A 693 -17.47 27.92 35.13
CA LEU A 693 -17.54 29.14 34.31
C LEU A 693 -18.84 29.93 34.50
N GLY A 694 -19.82 29.34 35.19
CA GLY A 694 -21.08 29.95 35.56
C GLY A 694 -20.96 30.96 36.71
N TRP A 695 -21.86 31.93 36.77
CA TRP A 695 -22.01 32.77 37.96
C TRP A 695 -22.84 32.00 39.01
N PRO A 696 -22.48 32.00 40.31
CA PRO A 696 -21.40 32.78 40.96
C PRO A 696 -20.04 32.06 41.07
N ARG A 697 -19.93 30.78 40.65
CA ARG A 697 -18.74 29.93 40.84
C ARG A 697 -17.47 30.53 40.22
N ARG A 698 -17.56 31.12 39.02
CA ARG A 698 -16.45 31.80 38.34
C ARG A 698 -15.73 32.83 39.22
N GLY A 699 -16.49 33.59 40.02
CA GLY A 699 -15.95 34.64 40.87
C GLY A 699 -15.19 34.09 42.08
N ARG A 700 -15.47 32.85 42.50
CA ARG A 700 -14.82 32.22 43.65
C ARG A 700 -13.41 31.78 43.30
N TRP A 701 -13.25 30.94 42.27
CA TRP A 701 -11.92 30.47 41.89
C TRP A 701 -11.04 31.58 41.34
N LEU A 702 -11.59 32.56 40.60
CA LEU A 702 -10.80 33.73 40.14
C LEU A 702 -10.23 34.56 41.31
N ARG A 703 -11.01 34.74 42.39
CA ARG A 703 -10.50 35.42 43.59
C ARG A 703 -9.39 34.62 44.25
N THR A 704 -9.50 33.30 44.28
CA THR A 704 -8.44 32.42 44.80
C THR A 704 -7.19 32.47 43.93
N ALA A 705 -7.33 32.43 42.61
CA ALA A 705 -6.23 32.52 41.66
C ALA A 705 -5.47 33.85 41.74
N ARG A 706 -6.16 34.96 42.05
CA ARG A 706 -5.52 36.27 42.21
C ARG A 706 -4.83 36.50 43.55
N ARG A 707 -5.06 35.65 44.55
CA ARG A 707 -4.36 35.81 45.84
C ARG A 707 -2.87 35.53 45.62
N PRO A 708 -1.97 36.45 46.04
CA PRO A 708 -0.54 36.18 45.98
C PRO A 708 -0.25 34.92 46.79
N ALA A 709 0.66 34.09 46.28
CA ALA A 709 1.09 32.90 47.02
C ALA A 709 1.55 33.35 48.42
N ALA A 710 0.98 32.75 49.46
CA ALA A 710 1.40 33.04 50.82
C ALA A 710 2.89 32.72 50.91
N SER A 711 3.72 33.76 51.01
CA SER A 711 5.17 33.59 51.00
C SER A 711 5.56 32.67 52.17
N PRO A 712 6.22 31.51 51.93
CA PRO A 712 6.52 30.54 52.96
C PRO A 712 7.50 31.04 54.04
N SER A 713 7.98 32.29 53.94
CA SER A 713 8.96 32.92 54.82
C SER A 713 8.39 33.62 56.06
N GLY A 714 7.08 33.52 56.34
CA GLY A 714 6.41 34.12 57.50
C GLY A 714 6.53 33.34 58.83
N LEU A 715 7.49 32.42 58.97
CA LEU A 715 7.75 31.72 60.23
C LEU A 715 8.39 32.69 61.24
N ARG A 716 7.51 33.31 62.03
CA ARG A 716 7.80 34.11 63.23
C ARG A 716 9.00 33.54 64.01
N ARG A 717 10.12 34.28 64.00
CA ARG A 717 11.10 34.22 65.09
C ARG A 717 10.40 34.62 66.38
N ARG A 718 9.90 33.66 67.16
CA ARG A 718 9.59 33.87 68.59
C ARG A 718 10.92 34.18 69.28
N ARG A 719 11.10 35.42 69.73
CA ARG A 719 12.15 35.77 70.69
C ARG A 719 11.88 35.01 71.98
N VAL A 720 12.85 34.19 72.38
CA VAL A 720 13.01 33.74 73.77
C VAL A 720 13.63 34.92 74.53
N SER A 721 12.96 35.33 75.60
CA SER A 721 13.50 36.15 76.69
C SER A 721 13.74 35.25 77.89
#